data_AF-A0A6A5W8B9-F1
#
_entry.id   AF-A0A6A5W8B9-F1
#
_cell.length_a   1.000
_cell.length_b   1.000
_cell.length_c   1.000
_cell.angle_alpha   90.00
_cell.angle_beta   90.00
_cell.angle_gamma   90.00
#
_symmetry.space_group_name_H-M   'P 1'
#
loop_
_entity.id
_entity.type
_entity.pdbx_description
1 polymer ?
#
loop_
_entity_poly.entity_id
_entity_poly.type
_entity_poly.pdbx_seq_one_letter_code
_entity_poly.pdbx_strand_id
1 'polypeptide(L)'
;MGPRDVIDDEGAPPQVYRDDDTASVHSAHAATSDGIFIHASEASDEEYSPPQEPYYANKYIPPRLHSSWRQTVKWVKGPQPPRPWKIHPFFPHIQHAPIHFLNNYFPKKKHKIALLIFFYFCWLLSFSLVLHRSAFAADIPGYGPPVHIRCTDRFWWDGNGCGLNGDLCRPFQNTSMAFRCPANCKRIQLLNPHAVGDQEINYRPLVVGGPTDQEETLENTYYRGDSFICGAAIHSGFINDQAGGCGVLSLAGEKSNYPSVNKNHIKSIAFDSYFPKSFTFLAGTTSKCRDLRWPLLAVSVTFTILLSLFTTSPAIFFPSVFFGIFFHVALASDPPNLTDYYAIVSIALGRFLPASFCMFAVYKYCVKRQQQGLRAQIEKTVLWLGGCWVGALNNYTFDKIPIERLTPHDIKSQPGAVPALIIVVLSLFSIALGQAYAIRVEGRLPRYLAVYGIFVATILSLVAIPKMHVRIHHYILGLLLVPGTAMQNRPSLLFQGILVGLFINGIARWGFDSILQTPDELRGDGQLGTYLPSIIPPIIHNNFDLNLKGNITFEWELPFPKYYDGLSILVNDVERYRGYEDNHKDSFTWVRHQDDLPEYFRFAYMNGNSRGDYTKAGKWGKDGGWTTMPSGPS
;
A
#
# COMPACT_ATOMS: atom_id res chain seq x y z
N MET A 1 -60.70 15.24 16.09
CA MET A 1 -60.88 15.51 17.53
C MET A 1 -59.65 16.25 18.03
N GLY A 2 -59.84 17.23 18.91
CA GLY A 2 -58.86 17.61 19.94
C GLY A 2 -59.49 17.33 21.31
N PRO A 3 -59.08 18.01 22.42
CA PRO A 3 -58.08 19.10 22.45
C PRO A 3 -57.15 19.09 23.71
N ARG A 4 -56.34 20.17 23.85
CA ARG A 4 -55.80 20.76 25.11
C ARG A 4 -54.69 20.00 25.87
N ASP A 5 -53.78 20.63 26.63
CA ASP A 5 -53.50 22.06 27.02
C ASP A 5 -51.97 22.34 26.81
N VAL A 6 -51.38 23.54 26.55
CA VAL A 6 -51.50 24.93 27.14
C VAL A 6 -50.75 25.01 28.49
N ILE A 7 -49.77 25.89 28.79
CA ILE A 7 -49.24 27.20 28.24
C ILE A 7 -47.74 27.41 28.72
N ASP A 8 -46.86 28.35 28.33
CA ASP A 8 -46.84 29.49 27.36
C ASP A 8 -45.59 29.48 26.39
N ASP A 9 -44.54 30.34 26.32
CA ASP A 9 -44.02 31.53 27.06
C ASP A 9 -42.96 32.34 26.18
N GLU A 10 -42.46 33.51 26.62
CA GLU A 10 -41.64 34.50 25.85
C GLU A 10 -40.10 34.53 26.18
N GLY A 11 -39.17 35.15 25.41
CA GLY A 11 -39.24 35.85 24.11
C GLY A 11 -37.93 36.60 23.70
N ALA A 12 -38.01 37.36 22.59
CA ALA A 12 -37.10 38.43 22.09
C ALA A 12 -35.65 38.16 21.54
N PRO A 13 -35.47 38.20 20.20
CA PRO A 13 -34.27 38.66 19.47
C PRO A 13 -34.53 40.01 18.73
N PRO A 14 -33.67 40.53 17.82
CA PRO A 14 -32.20 40.65 17.75
C PRO A 14 -31.75 42.15 17.75
N GLN A 15 -30.47 42.47 17.43
CA GLN A 15 -30.04 43.86 17.13
C GLN A 15 -29.06 43.98 15.94
N VAL A 16 -29.17 45.08 15.17
CA VAL A 16 -28.36 45.42 13.97
C VAL A 16 -28.34 46.96 13.76
N TYR A 17 -27.15 47.56 13.55
CA TYR A 17 -26.90 48.97 13.11
C TYR A 17 -27.31 50.10 14.11
N ARG A 18 -26.76 51.33 14.08
CA ARG A 18 -25.79 52.04 13.19
C ARG A 18 -24.94 53.06 13.97
N ASP A 19 -23.91 53.63 13.33
CA ASP A 19 -23.06 54.77 13.72
C ASP A 19 -23.81 56.11 13.89
N ASP A 20 -23.21 57.09 14.61
CA ASP A 20 -22.90 58.44 14.08
C ASP A 20 -22.01 59.29 15.06
N ASP A 21 -21.49 60.42 14.57
CA ASP A 21 -20.45 61.29 15.16
C ASP A 21 -20.86 62.18 16.36
N THR A 22 -19.87 62.72 17.10
CA THR A 22 -19.93 64.12 17.58
C THR A 22 -18.56 64.73 17.94
N ALA A 23 -18.35 65.99 17.52
CA ALA A 23 -17.34 66.91 18.05
C ALA A 23 -18.01 68.29 18.26
N SER A 24 -17.74 69.06 19.31
CA SER A 24 -16.57 69.95 19.44
C SER A 24 -16.81 70.96 20.58
N VAL A 25 -15.79 71.75 20.97
CA VAL A 25 -15.86 73.20 21.32
C VAL A 25 -14.44 73.71 21.67
N HIS A 26 -14.15 75.00 21.44
CA HIS A 26 -12.82 75.62 21.54
C HIS A 26 -12.46 76.22 22.91
N SER A 27 -11.16 76.51 23.12
CA SER A 27 -10.66 77.64 23.94
C SER A 27 -9.25 78.11 23.53
N ALA A 28 -9.12 79.43 23.30
CA ALA A 28 -7.95 80.32 23.47
C ALA A 28 -6.57 80.09 22.75
N HIS A 29 -5.97 81.21 22.32
CA HIS A 29 -4.58 81.39 21.84
C HIS A 29 -3.66 81.95 22.95
N ALA A 30 -2.32 81.86 22.80
CA ALA A 30 -1.37 83.01 22.67
C ALA A 30 0.11 82.65 22.99
N ALA A 31 1.05 83.53 22.57
CA ALA A 31 2.52 83.56 22.83
C ALA A 31 3.36 82.40 22.22
N THR A 32 4.43 82.55 21.43
CA THR A 32 5.67 83.39 21.40
C THR A 32 6.71 83.06 22.48
N SER A 33 8.01 82.96 22.21
CA SER A 33 8.81 82.80 20.96
C SER A 33 10.28 82.45 21.32
N ASP A 34 11.09 82.07 20.31
CA ASP A 34 12.58 82.03 20.33
C ASP A 34 13.29 81.04 21.28
N GLY A 35 14.60 80.78 21.06
CA GLY A 35 15.44 79.96 21.96
C GLY A 35 16.46 79.01 21.29
N ILE A 36 17.60 79.55 20.84
CA ILE A 36 18.69 78.84 20.15
C ILE A 36 19.53 77.90 21.06
N PHE A 37 20.06 76.82 20.47
CA PHE A 37 21.14 75.90 20.90
C PHE A 37 22.07 76.29 22.08
N ILE A 38 22.54 75.28 22.83
CA ILE A 38 23.97 75.09 23.20
C ILE A 38 24.26 73.64 23.69
N HIS A 39 25.52 73.20 23.65
CA HIS A 39 26.03 71.87 24.07
C HIS A 39 26.80 71.93 25.40
N ALA A 40 26.54 70.99 26.32
CA ALA A 40 27.44 70.45 27.36
C ALA A 40 26.82 69.13 27.89
N SER A 41 27.46 67.99 28.17
CA SER A 41 28.84 67.58 28.52
C SER A 41 29.17 67.54 30.03
N GLU A 42 28.76 66.46 30.69
CA GLU A 42 29.41 65.72 31.81
C GLU A 42 28.46 64.55 32.17
N ALA A 43 28.86 63.28 32.18
CA ALA A 43 29.84 62.59 33.04
C ALA A 43 29.25 62.25 34.44
N SER A 44 28.70 61.04 34.56
CA SER A 44 28.28 60.42 35.82
C SER A 44 28.60 58.93 35.77
N ASP A 45 29.43 58.44 36.70
CA ASP A 45 29.80 57.03 36.77
C ASP A 45 28.65 56.17 37.32
N GLU A 46 28.14 55.23 36.53
CA GLU A 46 27.36 54.09 37.02
C GLU A 46 28.11 52.78 36.77
N GLU A 47 28.35 52.04 37.86
CA GLU A 47 29.19 50.85 37.89
C GLU A 47 28.47 49.63 37.28
N TYR A 48 28.49 49.52 35.94
CA TYR A 48 27.82 48.44 35.22
C TYR A 48 28.47 47.07 35.46
N SER A 49 28.00 46.38 36.51
CA SER A 49 28.33 44.99 36.80
C SER A 49 27.91 44.08 35.63
N PRO A 50 28.85 43.40 34.93
CA PRO A 50 28.49 42.51 33.84
C PRO A 50 27.80 41.26 34.37
N PRO A 51 26.73 40.74 33.71
CA PRO A 51 26.08 39.52 34.13
C PRO A 51 27.04 38.32 34.01
N GLN A 52 27.35 37.68 35.14
CA GLN A 52 28.21 36.51 35.18
C GLN A 52 27.56 35.33 34.45
N GLU A 53 28.23 34.80 33.41
CA GLU A 53 27.82 33.50 32.84
C GLU A 53 27.98 32.39 33.89
N PRO A 54 27.00 31.46 34.03
CA PRO A 54 27.06 30.38 35.02
C PRO A 54 28.16 29.36 34.66
N TYR A 55 29.35 29.56 35.22
CA TYR A 55 30.62 28.91 34.84
C TYR A 55 30.75 27.40 35.17
N TYR A 56 29.66 26.72 35.56
CA TYR A 56 29.71 25.42 36.25
C TYR A 56 29.33 24.17 35.42
N ALA A 57 29.25 24.27 34.09
CA ALA A 57 28.97 23.12 33.21
C ALA A 57 30.21 22.53 32.48
N ASN A 58 31.31 23.28 32.33
CA ASN A 58 32.39 22.91 31.39
C ASN A 58 33.54 22.05 31.97
N LYS A 59 33.53 21.70 33.25
CA LYS A 59 34.72 21.15 33.96
C LYS A 59 35.12 19.72 33.59
N TYR A 60 34.28 18.96 32.87
CA TYR A 60 34.47 17.52 32.61
C TYR A 60 34.64 17.13 31.13
N ILE A 61 34.71 18.08 30.20
CA ILE A 61 34.94 17.77 28.77
C ILE A 61 36.43 18.01 28.42
N PRO A 62 37.19 16.98 27.99
CA PRO A 62 38.59 17.16 27.59
C PRO A 62 38.77 18.27 26.53
N PRO A 63 39.83 19.10 26.60
CA PRO A 63 39.95 20.29 25.75
C PRO A 63 40.01 19.98 24.26
N ARG A 64 40.49 18.78 23.87
CA ARG A 64 40.43 18.29 22.49
C ARG A 64 38.98 18.09 22.02
N LEU A 65 38.12 17.46 22.83
CA LEU A 65 36.69 17.28 22.54
C LEU A 65 35.95 18.61 22.48
N HIS A 66 36.25 19.56 23.37
CA HIS A 66 35.66 20.91 23.34
C HIS A 66 36.06 21.70 22.08
N SER A 67 37.31 21.56 21.62
CA SER A 67 37.78 22.15 20.35
C SER A 67 37.08 21.52 19.15
N SER A 68 37.04 20.18 19.07
CA SER A 68 36.32 19.45 18.01
C SER A 68 34.83 19.77 18.01
N TRP A 69 34.18 19.91 19.16
CA TRP A 69 32.77 20.33 19.27
C TRP A 69 32.54 21.72 18.69
N ARG A 70 33.38 22.70 19.05
CA ARG A 70 33.32 24.07 18.48
C ARG A 70 33.51 24.06 16.96
N GLN A 71 34.44 23.25 16.44
CA GLN A 71 34.64 23.09 15.00
C GLN A 71 33.43 22.42 14.32
N THR A 72 32.87 21.36 14.89
CA THR A 72 31.65 20.69 14.40
C THR A 72 30.46 21.64 14.38
N VAL A 73 30.20 22.40 15.46
CA VAL A 73 29.12 23.40 15.50
C VAL A 73 29.31 24.47 14.42
N LYS A 74 30.54 24.96 14.22
CA LYS A 74 30.87 25.91 13.13
C LYS A 74 30.67 25.28 11.75
N TRP A 75 31.01 24.00 11.57
CA TRP A 75 30.82 23.27 10.32
C TRP A 75 29.34 23.02 10.02
N VAL A 76 28.53 22.60 11.00
CA VAL A 76 27.10 22.32 10.86
C VAL A 76 26.31 23.59 10.51
N LYS A 77 26.70 24.76 11.03
CA LYS A 77 26.12 26.06 10.66
C LYS A 77 26.28 26.43 9.17
N GLY A 78 27.16 25.74 8.43
CA GLY A 78 27.35 25.97 6.99
C GLY A 78 28.14 27.24 6.65
N PRO A 79 28.21 27.62 5.36
CA PRO A 79 28.91 28.83 4.94
C PRO A 79 28.19 30.10 5.38
N GLN A 80 28.95 31.16 5.62
CA GLN A 80 28.44 32.52 5.84
C GLN A 80 29.07 33.43 4.77
N PRO A 81 28.29 34.18 3.98
CA PRO A 81 26.83 34.11 3.89
C PRO A 81 26.33 32.74 3.37
N PRO A 82 25.09 32.33 3.72
CA PRO A 82 24.47 31.11 3.21
C PRO A 82 24.27 31.16 1.69
N ARG A 83 24.41 30.02 1.00
CA ARG A 83 24.33 29.93 -0.47
C ARG A 83 23.05 29.18 -0.88
N PRO A 84 21.94 29.88 -1.19
CA PRO A 84 20.69 29.23 -1.58
C PRO A 84 20.84 28.52 -2.94
N TRP A 85 20.34 27.30 -3.07
CA TRP A 85 20.38 26.60 -4.35
C TRP A 85 19.45 27.25 -5.37
N LYS A 86 19.91 27.38 -6.62
CA LYS A 86 19.16 27.85 -7.77
C LYS A 86 19.50 27.02 -9.01
N ILE A 87 18.47 26.63 -9.76
CA ILE A 87 18.63 25.91 -11.04
C ILE A 87 18.74 26.94 -12.16
N HIS A 88 19.94 27.02 -12.74
CA HIS A 88 20.18 27.67 -14.03
C HIS A 88 19.71 26.69 -15.12
N PRO A 89 18.69 27.03 -15.94
CA PRO A 89 18.07 26.08 -16.87
C PRO A 89 19.05 25.63 -17.97
N PHE A 90 19.09 24.34 -18.28
CA PHE A 90 19.77 23.84 -19.48
C PHE A 90 19.00 24.27 -20.73
N PHE A 91 19.68 24.92 -21.68
CA PHE A 91 19.11 25.53 -22.89
C PHE A 91 17.94 26.49 -22.60
N PRO A 92 18.19 27.68 -21.99
CA PRO A 92 17.15 28.58 -21.50
C PRO A 92 16.05 28.93 -22.51
N HIS A 93 16.39 29.11 -23.79
CA HIS A 93 15.40 29.40 -24.85
C HIS A 93 14.34 28.30 -24.97
N ILE A 94 14.75 27.02 -24.93
CA ILE A 94 13.84 25.87 -25.03
C ILE A 94 12.99 25.75 -23.75
N GLN A 95 13.61 25.96 -22.58
CA GLN A 95 12.93 25.94 -21.27
C GLN A 95 11.87 27.06 -21.13
N HIS A 96 12.08 28.19 -21.80
CA HIS A 96 11.19 29.34 -21.79
C HIS A 96 10.12 29.32 -22.90
N ALA A 97 10.33 28.56 -23.99
CA ALA A 97 9.43 28.53 -25.14
C ALA A 97 7.94 28.28 -24.80
N PRO A 98 7.55 27.33 -23.92
CA PRO A 98 6.14 27.13 -23.55
C PRO A 98 5.53 28.36 -22.86
N ILE A 99 6.29 29.00 -21.97
CA ILE A 99 5.83 30.18 -21.23
C ILE A 99 5.76 31.41 -22.13
N HIS A 100 6.69 31.55 -23.08
CA HIS A 100 6.66 32.61 -24.10
C HIS A 100 5.45 32.45 -25.01
N PHE A 101 5.20 31.24 -25.53
CA PHE A 101 3.99 30.91 -26.30
C PHE A 101 2.70 31.30 -25.56
N LEU A 102 2.54 30.85 -24.30
CA LEU A 102 1.37 31.19 -23.48
C LEU A 102 1.23 32.70 -23.22
N ASN A 103 2.35 33.41 -23.04
CA ASN A 103 2.32 34.87 -22.87
C ASN A 103 1.90 35.61 -24.15
N ASN A 104 2.32 35.13 -25.32
CA ASN A 104 2.10 35.82 -26.58
C ASN A 104 0.66 35.63 -27.09
N TYR A 105 0.12 34.40 -27.03
CA TYR A 105 -1.25 34.12 -27.46
C TYR A 105 -2.31 34.44 -26.38
N PHE A 106 -1.97 34.32 -25.09
CA PHE A 106 -2.92 34.55 -23.99
C PHE A 106 -2.39 35.53 -22.92
N PRO A 107 -2.01 36.78 -23.26
CA PRO A 107 -1.33 37.69 -22.34
C PRO A 107 -2.16 38.05 -21.09
N LYS A 108 -3.47 38.28 -21.25
CA LYS A 108 -4.38 38.73 -20.18
C LYS A 108 -4.62 37.63 -19.14
N LYS A 109 -4.50 37.95 -17.84
CA LYS A 109 -4.77 37.01 -16.72
C LYS A 109 -6.13 36.28 -16.86
N LYS A 110 -7.19 37.00 -17.25
CA LYS A 110 -8.53 36.41 -17.49
C LYS A 110 -8.51 35.29 -18.53
N HIS A 111 -7.74 35.44 -19.62
CA HIS A 111 -7.63 34.42 -20.68
C HIS A 111 -6.91 33.17 -20.16
N LYS A 112 -5.84 33.35 -19.37
CA LYS A 112 -5.09 32.23 -18.76
C LYS A 112 -5.95 31.45 -17.75
N ILE A 113 -6.82 32.13 -16.99
CA ILE A 113 -7.77 31.49 -16.08
C ILE A 113 -8.84 30.72 -16.86
N ALA A 114 -9.43 31.32 -17.91
CA ALA A 114 -10.41 30.64 -18.76
C ALA A 114 -9.82 29.40 -19.45
N LEU A 115 -8.60 29.51 -20.00
CA LEU A 115 -7.87 28.39 -20.61
C LEU A 115 -7.58 27.28 -19.58
N LEU A 116 -7.25 27.63 -18.34
CA LEU A 116 -7.00 26.66 -17.26
C LEU A 116 -8.28 25.94 -16.83
N ILE A 117 -9.42 26.64 -16.75
CA ILE A 117 -10.73 26.04 -16.46
C ILE A 117 -11.14 25.09 -17.59
N PHE A 118 -11.02 25.52 -18.85
CA PHE A 118 -11.27 24.67 -20.02
C PHE A 118 -10.35 23.44 -20.04
N PHE A 119 -9.08 23.61 -19.70
CA PHE A 119 -8.10 22.52 -19.60
C PHE A 119 -8.47 21.49 -18.53
N TYR A 120 -8.91 21.93 -17.34
CA TYR A 120 -9.43 21.02 -16.31
C TYR A 120 -10.70 20.31 -16.75
N PHE A 121 -11.62 21.00 -17.43
CA PHE A 121 -12.84 20.40 -17.98
C PHE A 121 -12.50 19.32 -19.04
N CYS A 122 -11.60 19.61 -19.97
CA CYS A 122 -11.14 18.62 -20.95
C CYS A 122 -10.46 17.41 -20.29
N TRP A 123 -9.61 17.62 -19.28
CA TRP A 123 -9.02 16.51 -18.53
C TRP A 123 -10.10 15.68 -17.82
N LEU A 124 -10.99 16.32 -17.05
CA LEU A 124 -12.03 15.66 -16.29
C LEU A 124 -12.99 14.87 -17.19
N LEU A 125 -13.37 15.44 -18.34
CA LEU A 125 -14.21 14.78 -19.34
C LEU A 125 -13.49 13.59 -19.98
N SER A 126 -12.26 13.76 -20.46
CA SER A 126 -11.47 12.68 -21.07
C SER A 126 -11.18 11.54 -20.09
N PHE A 127 -10.80 11.88 -18.86
CA PHE A 127 -10.58 10.92 -17.78
C PHE A 127 -11.90 10.19 -17.46
N SER A 128 -12.99 10.90 -17.19
CA SER A 128 -14.28 10.28 -16.82
C SER A 128 -14.86 9.39 -17.91
N LEU A 129 -14.76 9.76 -19.19
CA LEU A 129 -15.28 8.95 -20.31
C LEU A 129 -14.50 7.64 -20.47
N VAL A 130 -13.16 7.69 -20.44
CA VAL A 130 -12.33 6.48 -20.53
C VAL A 130 -12.46 5.65 -19.23
N LEU A 131 -12.60 6.29 -18.08
CA LEU A 131 -12.78 5.64 -16.78
C LEU A 131 -14.12 4.92 -16.70
N HIS A 132 -15.22 5.54 -17.14
CA HIS A 132 -16.53 4.89 -17.24
C HIS A 132 -16.46 3.67 -18.16
N ARG A 133 -15.84 3.79 -19.34
CA ARG A 133 -15.63 2.66 -20.26
C ARG A 133 -14.67 1.59 -19.71
N SER A 134 -13.81 1.95 -18.76
CA SER A 134 -12.92 1.01 -18.08
C SER A 134 -13.61 0.30 -16.92
N ALA A 135 -14.41 1.01 -16.10
CA ALA A 135 -15.08 0.48 -14.93
C ALA A 135 -16.30 -0.36 -15.31
N PHE A 136 -17.19 0.20 -16.13
CA PHE A 136 -18.43 -0.45 -16.53
C PHE A 136 -18.21 -1.23 -17.84
N ALA A 137 -17.99 -2.54 -17.69
CA ALA A 137 -18.08 -3.47 -18.82
C ALA A 137 -19.55 -3.62 -19.24
N ALA A 138 -19.79 -3.90 -20.52
CA ALA A 138 -21.10 -4.39 -20.96
C ALA A 138 -21.32 -5.81 -20.46
N ASP A 139 -22.58 -6.15 -20.20
CA ASP A 139 -23.02 -7.47 -19.75
C ASP A 139 -22.54 -8.59 -20.68
N ILE A 140 -22.26 -9.75 -20.09
CA ILE A 140 -21.99 -10.97 -20.84
C ILE A 140 -23.35 -11.60 -21.20
N PRO A 141 -23.63 -11.90 -22.49
CA PRO A 141 -24.91 -12.45 -22.92
C PRO A 141 -25.30 -13.72 -22.14
N GLY A 142 -26.45 -13.68 -21.47
CA GLY A 142 -26.96 -14.77 -20.63
C GLY A 142 -26.44 -14.81 -19.19
N TYR A 143 -25.45 -14.00 -18.81
CA TYR A 143 -24.81 -14.04 -17.49
C TYR A 143 -24.74 -12.67 -16.77
N GLY A 144 -25.10 -11.58 -17.44
CA GLY A 144 -25.20 -10.24 -16.82
C GLY A 144 -23.85 -9.52 -16.64
N PRO A 145 -23.80 -8.47 -15.80
CA PRO A 145 -22.60 -7.66 -15.60
C PRO A 145 -21.49 -8.46 -14.89
N PRO A 146 -20.25 -8.47 -15.42
CA PRO A 146 -19.16 -9.24 -14.81
C PRO A 146 -18.64 -8.56 -13.53
N VAL A 147 -18.53 -9.34 -12.46
CA VAL A 147 -17.99 -8.89 -11.16
C VAL A 147 -16.48 -8.64 -11.30
N HIS A 148 -16.01 -7.45 -10.89
CA HIS A 148 -14.57 -7.18 -10.79
C HIS A 148 -13.96 -8.03 -9.69
N ILE A 149 -12.92 -8.79 -10.02
CA ILE A 149 -12.15 -9.59 -9.07
C ILE A 149 -10.69 -9.18 -9.07
N ARG A 150 -10.03 -9.36 -7.91
CA ARG A 150 -8.63 -9.04 -7.69
C ARG A 150 -7.76 -10.18 -8.23
N CYS A 151 -6.51 -9.87 -8.58
CA CYS A 151 -5.56 -10.90 -9.06
C CYS A 151 -5.32 -12.05 -8.07
N THR A 152 -5.58 -11.84 -6.77
CA THR A 152 -5.44 -12.82 -5.68
C THR A 152 -6.75 -13.54 -5.32
N ASP A 153 -7.87 -13.23 -5.99
CA ASP A 153 -9.16 -13.83 -5.64
C ASP A 153 -9.25 -15.29 -6.10
N ARG A 154 -9.82 -16.10 -5.21
CA ARG A 154 -9.89 -17.57 -5.24
C ARG A 154 -11.14 -18.03 -4.50
N PHE A 155 -11.59 -19.24 -4.79
CA PHE A 155 -12.83 -19.83 -4.27
C PHE A 155 -12.69 -20.62 -2.97
N TRP A 156 -11.46 -20.72 -2.47
CA TRP A 156 -11.09 -21.37 -1.23
C TRP A 156 -10.26 -20.40 -0.39
N TRP A 157 -10.56 -20.31 0.90
CA TRP A 157 -9.90 -19.40 1.84
C TRP A 157 -9.05 -20.18 2.82
N ASP A 158 -7.84 -19.66 3.07
CA ASP A 158 -6.90 -20.25 4.02
C ASP A 158 -7.40 -20.07 5.46
N GLY A 159 -6.66 -20.59 6.43
CA GLY A 159 -6.94 -20.33 7.84
C GLY A 159 -8.22 -20.98 8.38
N ASN A 160 -8.68 -22.07 7.74
CA ASN A 160 -10.02 -22.66 7.93
C ASN A 160 -11.17 -21.70 7.55
N GLY A 161 -10.94 -20.71 6.67
CA GLY A 161 -11.97 -19.75 6.24
C GLY A 161 -13.17 -20.39 5.51
N CYS A 162 -12.99 -21.57 4.93
CA CYS A 162 -14.09 -22.38 4.38
C CYS A 162 -14.85 -23.22 5.42
N GLY A 163 -14.34 -23.31 6.66
CA GLY A 163 -14.86 -24.13 7.74
C GLY A 163 -14.80 -25.64 7.50
N LEU A 164 -15.27 -26.39 8.50
CA LEU A 164 -15.59 -27.82 8.40
C LEU A 164 -16.46 -28.07 7.17
N ASN A 165 -16.26 -29.21 6.48
CA ASN A 165 -16.96 -29.47 5.21
C ASN A 165 -16.24 -28.87 3.99
N GLY A 166 -15.66 -27.68 4.19
CA GLY A 166 -15.62 -26.61 3.19
C GLY A 166 -16.94 -25.84 3.08
N ASP A 167 -17.84 -25.97 4.05
CA ASP A 167 -19.26 -25.59 3.91
C ASP A 167 -19.50 -24.08 3.72
N LEU A 168 -18.63 -23.22 4.26
CA LEU A 168 -18.70 -21.76 4.06
C LEU A 168 -18.23 -21.34 2.66
N CYS A 169 -17.52 -22.22 1.94
CA CYS A 169 -17.07 -22.02 0.56
C CYS A 169 -17.99 -22.70 -0.48
N ARG A 170 -19.24 -23.01 -0.13
CA ARG A 170 -20.27 -23.47 -1.08
C ARG A 170 -20.75 -22.30 -1.98
N PRO A 171 -21.36 -22.58 -3.16
CA PRO A 171 -21.52 -23.88 -3.80
C PRO A 171 -20.19 -24.43 -4.35
N PHE A 172 -20.15 -25.74 -4.64
CA PHE A 172 -18.97 -26.42 -5.22
C PHE A 172 -19.12 -26.74 -6.71
N GLN A 173 -20.35 -26.81 -7.22
CA GLN A 173 -20.67 -27.17 -8.61
C GLN A 173 -21.96 -26.49 -9.07
N ASN A 174 -22.29 -26.61 -10.36
CA ASN A 174 -23.57 -26.16 -10.95
C ASN A 174 -23.86 -24.67 -10.70
N THR A 175 -22.81 -23.84 -10.70
CA THR A 175 -22.91 -22.39 -10.56
C THR A 175 -21.84 -21.76 -11.45
N SER A 176 -22.24 -20.76 -12.21
CA SER A 176 -21.35 -19.97 -13.05
C SER A 176 -21.30 -18.53 -12.56
N MET A 177 -20.22 -17.81 -12.86
CA MET A 177 -20.15 -16.37 -12.62
C MET A 177 -19.44 -15.64 -13.76
N ALA A 178 -20.03 -14.53 -14.17
CA ALA A 178 -19.37 -13.52 -14.99
C ALA A 178 -18.32 -12.81 -14.12
N PHE A 179 -17.04 -12.92 -14.48
CA PHE A 179 -15.91 -12.39 -13.71
C PHE A 179 -15.06 -11.48 -14.59
N ARG A 180 -14.40 -10.48 -14.00
CA ARG A 180 -13.47 -9.59 -14.69
C ARG A 180 -12.15 -9.45 -13.95
N CYS A 181 -11.08 -9.74 -14.66
CA CYS A 181 -9.71 -9.62 -14.21
C CYS A 181 -9.04 -8.35 -14.74
N PRO A 182 -8.31 -7.61 -13.88
CA PRO A 182 -7.47 -6.51 -14.29
C PRO A 182 -6.24 -6.97 -15.10
N ALA A 183 -5.57 -6.02 -15.73
CA ALA A 183 -4.28 -6.27 -16.39
C ALA A 183 -3.13 -6.46 -15.39
N ASN A 184 -2.09 -7.19 -15.82
CA ASN A 184 -0.83 -7.43 -15.10
C ASN A 184 -1.01 -8.22 -13.79
N CYS A 185 -1.78 -9.32 -13.86
CA CYS A 185 -2.00 -10.29 -12.77
C CYS A 185 -1.00 -11.45 -12.77
N LYS A 186 -0.38 -11.79 -13.91
CA LYS A 186 0.57 -12.92 -14.05
C LYS A 186 1.75 -12.86 -13.08
N ARG A 187 2.16 -11.64 -12.72
CA ARG A 187 3.25 -11.33 -11.79
C ARG A 187 2.90 -11.48 -10.31
N ILE A 188 1.64 -11.72 -9.97
CA ILE A 188 1.18 -11.77 -8.58
C ILE A 188 1.54 -13.13 -7.98
N GLN A 189 2.14 -13.10 -6.79
CA GLN A 189 2.73 -14.24 -6.12
C GLN A 189 2.12 -14.41 -4.73
N LEU A 190 2.20 -15.63 -4.20
CA LEU A 190 2.10 -15.85 -2.76
C LEU A 190 3.28 -15.18 -2.04
N LEU A 191 2.98 -14.50 -0.93
CA LEU A 191 3.96 -13.85 -0.04
C LEU A 191 4.10 -14.57 1.31
N ASN A 192 3.16 -15.47 1.61
CA ASN A 192 3.19 -16.40 2.73
C ASN A 192 3.18 -17.84 2.15
N PRO A 193 3.73 -18.83 2.86
CA PRO A 193 3.64 -20.24 2.46
C PRO A 193 2.18 -20.70 2.30
N HIS A 194 1.91 -21.52 1.29
CA HIS A 194 0.60 -22.13 1.03
C HIS A 194 0.74 -23.65 0.80
N ALA A 195 -0.10 -24.44 1.47
CA ALA A 195 -0.10 -25.89 1.38
C ALA A 195 -0.81 -26.42 0.11
N VAL A 196 -0.17 -27.35 -0.60
CA VAL A 196 -0.79 -28.10 -1.71
C VAL A 196 -0.37 -29.57 -1.61
N GLY A 197 -1.16 -30.38 -0.89
CA GLY A 197 -0.79 -31.78 -0.60
C GLY A 197 0.45 -31.86 0.30
N ASP A 198 1.52 -32.50 -0.17
CA ASP A 198 2.83 -32.51 0.51
C ASP A 198 3.72 -31.28 0.20
N GLN A 199 3.35 -30.44 -0.77
CA GLN A 199 4.12 -29.26 -1.17
C GLN A 199 3.79 -28.02 -0.32
N GLU A 200 4.79 -27.14 -0.21
CA GLU A 200 4.72 -25.81 0.41
C GLU A 200 5.14 -24.76 -0.63
N ILE A 201 4.23 -23.85 -0.98
CA ILE A 201 4.34 -22.95 -2.13
C ILE A 201 4.52 -21.51 -1.65
N ASN A 202 5.57 -20.82 -2.11
CA ASN A 202 5.83 -19.41 -1.82
C ASN A 202 6.53 -18.71 -3.02
N TYR A 203 6.47 -17.38 -3.09
CA TYR A 203 7.09 -16.53 -4.14
C TYR A 203 6.82 -16.95 -5.59
N ARG A 204 5.62 -17.50 -5.86
CA ARG A 204 5.12 -17.82 -7.21
C ARG A 204 3.59 -17.67 -7.29
N PRO A 205 2.99 -17.55 -8.49
CA PRO A 205 1.54 -17.53 -8.64
C PRO A 205 0.90 -18.84 -8.16
N LEU A 206 -0.20 -18.75 -7.40
CA LEU A 206 -0.98 -19.91 -6.98
C LEU A 206 -1.93 -20.32 -8.10
N VAL A 207 -1.52 -21.30 -8.90
CA VAL A 207 -2.34 -21.95 -9.94
C VAL A 207 -2.10 -23.45 -9.82
N VAL A 208 -3.12 -24.21 -9.42
CA VAL A 208 -3.06 -25.65 -9.18
C VAL A 208 -3.93 -26.34 -10.23
N GLY A 209 -3.35 -27.24 -11.02
CA GLY A 209 -4.00 -27.84 -12.19
C GLY A 209 -3.79 -27.09 -13.50
N GLY A 210 -4.63 -27.39 -14.50
CA GLY A 210 -4.43 -26.98 -15.88
C GLY A 210 -5.17 -27.89 -16.87
N PRO A 211 -4.73 -27.90 -18.15
CA PRO A 211 -5.24 -28.85 -19.14
C PRO A 211 -4.83 -30.29 -18.81
N THR A 212 -5.75 -31.25 -18.97
CA THR A 212 -5.47 -32.69 -18.81
C THR A 212 -5.33 -33.45 -20.14
N ASP A 213 -5.49 -32.76 -21.27
CA ASP A 213 -5.36 -33.29 -22.63
C ASP A 213 -4.09 -32.76 -23.34
N GLN A 214 -3.60 -33.51 -24.35
CA GLN A 214 -2.41 -33.11 -25.12
C GLN A 214 -2.69 -31.94 -26.08
N GLU A 215 -3.95 -31.73 -26.45
CA GLU A 215 -4.41 -30.57 -27.24
C GLU A 215 -4.59 -29.30 -26.37
N GLU A 216 -4.45 -29.44 -25.05
CA GLU A 216 -4.59 -28.41 -24.02
C GLU A 216 -5.87 -27.55 -24.12
N THR A 217 -7.02 -28.18 -24.39
CA THR A 217 -8.29 -27.48 -24.66
C THR A 217 -8.90 -26.86 -23.40
N LEU A 218 -9.74 -25.83 -23.58
CA LEU A 218 -10.45 -25.19 -22.47
C LEU A 218 -11.47 -26.11 -21.79
N GLU A 219 -12.03 -27.08 -22.51
CA GLU A 219 -13.04 -28.02 -22.00
C GLU A 219 -12.41 -29.03 -21.03
N ASN A 220 -11.19 -29.51 -21.36
CA ASN A 220 -10.38 -30.39 -20.52
C ASN A 220 -9.42 -29.62 -19.57
N THR A 221 -9.66 -28.32 -19.33
CA THR A 221 -8.85 -27.49 -18.42
C THR A 221 -9.61 -27.16 -17.14
N TYR A 222 -9.11 -27.64 -16.00
CA TYR A 222 -9.68 -27.33 -14.68
C TYR A 222 -8.62 -26.99 -13.62
N TYR A 223 -9.03 -26.16 -12.66
CA TYR A 223 -8.18 -25.64 -11.59
C TYR A 223 -8.77 -25.93 -10.20
N ARG A 224 -7.90 -26.17 -9.22
CA ARG A 224 -8.28 -26.33 -7.81
C ARG A 224 -8.78 -24.99 -7.25
N GLY A 225 -9.79 -25.01 -6.38
CA GLY A 225 -10.51 -23.81 -5.94
C GLY A 225 -9.70 -22.75 -5.20
N ASP A 226 -8.53 -23.10 -4.67
CA ASP A 226 -7.55 -22.18 -4.08
C ASP A 226 -6.71 -21.41 -5.12
N SER A 227 -6.77 -21.79 -6.40
CA SER A 227 -6.07 -21.09 -7.48
C SER A 227 -6.55 -19.65 -7.66
N PHE A 228 -5.61 -18.72 -7.84
CA PHE A 228 -5.89 -17.35 -8.25
C PHE A 228 -6.63 -17.34 -9.60
N ILE A 229 -7.89 -16.91 -9.62
CA ILE A 229 -8.78 -17.03 -10.80
C ILE A 229 -8.17 -16.33 -12.02
N CYS A 230 -7.59 -15.13 -11.83
CA CYS A 230 -6.93 -14.39 -12.91
C CYS A 230 -5.60 -15.03 -13.34
N GLY A 231 -4.87 -15.67 -12.43
CA GLY A 231 -3.68 -16.45 -12.78
C GLY A 231 -4.03 -17.67 -13.62
N ALA A 232 -5.08 -18.40 -13.24
CA ALA A 232 -5.63 -19.53 -13.97
C ALA A 232 -6.19 -19.14 -15.35
N ALA A 233 -6.87 -17.99 -15.46
CA ALA A 233 -7.41 -17.48 -16.73
C ALA A 233 -6.31 -17.04 -17.72
N ILE A 234 -5.16 -16.57 -17.22
CA ILE A 234 -3.98 -16.29 -18.04
C ILE A 234 -3.24 -17.59 -18.37
N HIS A 235 -3.13 -18.54 -17.45
CA HIS A 235 -2.52 -19.84 -17.69
C HIS A 235 -3.24 -20.60 -18.80
N SER A 236 -4.57 -20.73 -18.75
CA SER A 236 -5.38 -21.37 -19.80
C SER A 236 -5.33 -20.65 -21.15
N GLY A 237 -4.96 -19.35 -21.18
CA GLY A 237 -5.05 -18.50 -22.37
C GLY A 237 -6.46 -17.91 -22.61
N PHE A 238 -7.37 -18.07 -21.66
CA PHE A 238 -8.74 -17.53 -21.72
C PHE A 238 -8.76 -15.98 -21.70
N ILE A 239 -7.79 -15.36 -21.03
CA ILE A 239 -7.49 -13.92 -21.12
C ILE A 239 -5.99 -13.69 -21.32
N ASN A 240 -5.58 -12.47 -21.69
CA ASN A 240 -4.16 -12.09 -21.70
C ASN A 240 -3.79 -11.18 -20.52
N ASP A 241 -2.51 -11.15 -20.20
CA ASP A 241 -2.00 -10.38 -19.06
C ASP A 241 -1.90 -8.87 -19.36
N GLN A 242 -1.65 -8.47 -20.61
CA GLN A 242 -1.41 -7.07 -20.96
C GLN A 242 -2.66 -6.19 -20.87
N ALA A 243 -3.84 -6.76 -21.13
CA ALA A 243 -5.12 -6.06 -21.19
C ALA A 243 -6.19 -6.60 -20.22
N GLY A 244 -5.87 -7.67 -19.46
CA GLY A 244 -6.85 -8.39 -18.65
C GLY A 244 -7.97 -8.98 -19.49
N GLY A 245 -9.15 -9.11 -18.89
CA GLY A 245 -10.35 -9.54 -19.60
C GLY A 245 -11.50 -9.94 -18.68
N CYS A 246 -12.63 -10.32 -19.27
CA CYS A 246 -13.77 -10.87 -18.57
C CYS A 246 -14.41 -11.98 -19.42
N GLY A 247 -15.06 -12.90 -18.74
CA GLY A 247 -15.74 -14.04 -19.31
C GLY A 247 -16.54 -14.74 -18.22
N VAL A 248 -16.95 -15.98 -18.47
CA VAL A 248 -17.66 -16.80 -17.48
C VAL A 248 -16.79 -17.97 -17.07
N LEU A 249 -16.69 -18.19 -15.77
CA LEU A 249 -16.19 -19.44 -15.20
C LEU A 249 -17.34 -20.27 -14.67
N SER A 250 -17.17 -21.59 -14.63
CA SER A 250 -18.13 -22.52 -14.05
C SER A 250 -17.47 -23.35 -12.93
N LEU A 251 -18.20 -23.57 -11.85
CA LEU A 251 -17.78 -24.46 -10.77
C LEU A 251 -18.06 -25.91 -11.17
N ALA A 252 -17.03 -26.74 -11.13
CA ALA A 252 -16.99 -28.07 -11.72
C ALA A 252 -16.98 -29.22 -10.70
N GLY A 253 -17.25 -28.92 -9.42
CA GLY A 253 -17.32 -29.90 -8.34
C GLY A 253 -15.97 -30.49 -7.95
N GLU A 254 -16.02 -31.71 -7.42
CA GLU A 254 -14.82 -32.46 -7.10
C GLU A 254 -14.10 -32.92 -8.37
N LYS A 255 -12.77 -32.74 -8.38
CA LYS A 255 -11.85 -33.32 -9.37
C LYS A 255 -10.63 -33.88 -8.65
N SER A 256 -9.88 -34.72 -9.35
CA SER A 256 -8.65 -35.35 -8.85
C SER A 256 -7.56 -35.37 -9.92
N ASN A 257 -6.29 -35.46 -9.50
CA ASN A 257 -5.11 -35.48 -10.38
C ASN A 257 -4.92 -34.19 -11.20
N TYR A 258 -4.69 -33.08 -10.49
CA TYR A 258 -4.40 -31.77 -11.07
C TYR A 258 -2.95 -31.74 -11.63
N PRO A 259 -2.72 -31.50 -12.93
CA PRO A 259 -1.38 -31.57 -13.52
C PRO A 259 -0.55 -30.29 -13.33
N SER A 260 0.79 -30.41 -13.35
CA SER A 260 1.72 -29.29 -13.48
C SER A 260 2.11 -29.10 -14.95
N VAL A 261 1.61 -28.02 -15.56
CA VAL A 261 1.88 -27.62 -16.95
C VAL A 261 2.55 -26.24 -16.94
N ASN A 262 3.20 -25.83 -18.02
CA ASN A 262 3.81 -24.49 -18.16
C ASN A 262 3.23 -23.74 -19.36
N LYS A 263 2.01 -23.24 -19.22
CA LYS A 263 1.28 -22.53 -20.29
C LYS A 263 1.33 -21.02 -20.07
N ASN A 264 1.47 -20.24 -21.13
CA ASN A 264 1.58 -18.76 -21.10
C ASN A 264 2.67 -18.19 -20.15
N HIS A 265 3.73 -18.96 -19.92
CA HIS A 265 4.80 -18.73 -18.92
C HIS A 265 4.29 -18.58 -17.46
N ILE A 266 3.24 -19.30 -17.11
CA ILE A 266 2.92 -19.63 -15.71
C ILE A 266 3.14 -21.14 -15.60
N LYS A 267 3.99 -21.59 -14.66
CA LYS A 267 4.06 -23.02 -14.32
C LYS A 267 3.06 -23.31 -13.20
N SER A 268 2.05 -24.13 -13.49
CA SER A 268 1.08 -24.57 -12.49
C SER A 268 1.69 -25.58 -11.51
N ILE A 269 0.93 -25.89 -10.46
CA ILE A 269 1.31 -26.77 -9.35
C ILE A 269 0.51 -28.07 -9.52
N ALA A 270 1.18 -29.21 -9.33
CA ALA A 270 0.53 -30.52 -9.37
C ALA A 270 -0.09 -30.85 -8.01
N PHE A 271 -1.22 -31.56 -8.03
CA PHE A 271 -1.84 -32.16 -6.84
C PHE A 271 -2.43 -33.51 -7.23
N ASP A 272 -1.83 -34.59 -6.74
CA ASP A 272 -2.04 -36.00 -7.14
C ASP A 272 -3.24 -36.68 -6.44
N SER A 273 -4.16 -35.89 -5.87
CA SER A 273 -5.34 -36.37 -5.15
C SER A 273 -6.59 -35.53 -5.48
N TYR A 274 -7.69 -35.79 -4.79
CA TYR A 274 -9.01 -35.16 -4.97
C TYR A 274 -9.17 -33.89 -4.14
N PHE A 275 -9.96 -32.93 -4.65
CA PHE A 275 -10.34 -31.71 -3.94
C PHE A 275 -11.78 -31.30 -4.29
N PRO A 276 -12.63 -30.93 -3.30
CA PRO A 276 -14.09 -30.88 -3.48
C PRO A 276 -14.60 -29.72 -4.34
N LYS A 277 -13.76 -28.72 -4.64
CA LYS A 277 -14.16 -27.53 -5.41
C LYS A 277 -13.14 -27.20 -6.49
N SER A 278 -13.56 -27.35 -7.74
CA SER A 278 -12.79 -27.02 -8.95
C SER A 278 -13.53 -26.00 -9.81
N PHE A 279 -12.82 -25.33 -10.73
CA PHE A 279 -13.45 -24.45 -11.72
C PHE A 279 -12.82 -24.57 -13.12
N THR A 280 -13.63 -24.28 -14.13
CA THR A 280 -13.27 -24.22 -15.56
C THR A 280 -13.70 -22.88 -16.17
N PHE A 281 -13.26 -22.58 -17.39
CA PHE A 281 -13.66 -21.37 -18.13
C PHE A 281 -14.55 -21.74 -19.31
N LEU A 282 -15.70 -21.07 -19.46
CA LEU A 282 -16.66 -21.39 -20.53
C LEU A 282 -16.20 -20.78 -21.85
N ALA A 283 -15.79 -21.64 -22.80
CA ALA A 283 -15.39 -21.24 -24.15
C ALA A 283 -16.46 -20.35 -24.83
N GLY A 284 -16.01 -19.41 -25.67
CA GLY A 284 -16.89 -18.45 -26.36
C GLY A 284 -17.43 -17.30 -25.49
N THR A 285 -17.37 -17.38 -24.15
CA THR A 285 -17.89 -16.30 -23.27
C THR A 285 -16.94 -15.11 -23.08
N THR A 286 -15.73 -15.15 -23.65
CA THR A 286 -14.71 -14.09 -23.56
C THR A 286 -15.18 -12.78 -24.21
N SER A 287 -15.30 -11.70 -23.44
CA SER A 287 -15.78 -10.41 -23.92
C SER A 287 -14.66 -9.36 -24.09
N LYS A 288 -14.89 -8.29 -24.86
CA LYS A 288 -13.90 -7.24 -25.19
C LYS A 288 -13.76 -6.13 -24.12
N CYS A 289 -14.02 -6.50 -22.87
CA CYS A 289 -13.97 -5.72 -21.63
C CYS A 289 -12.55 -5.44 -21.11
N ARG A 290 -11.67 -4.93 -21.99
CA ARG A 290 -10.27 -4.62 -21.70
C ARG A 290 -10.12 -3.66 -20.51
N ASP A 291 -9.07 -3.85 -19.73
CA ASP A 291 -8.61 -2.89 -18.73
C ASP A 291 -7.97 -1.67 -19.44
N LEU A 292 -8.46 -0.46 -19.16
CA LEU A 292 -7.98 0.77 -19.79
C LEU A 292 -7.06 1.61 -18.89
N ARG A 293 -6.47 1.04 -17.83
CA ARG A 293 -5.52 1.76 -16.96
C ARG A 293 -4.35 2.40 -17.71
N TRP A 294 -3.83 1.74 -18.75
CA TRP A 294 -2.73 2.25 -19.56
C TRP A 294 -3.14 3.43 -20.48
N PRO A 295 -4.28 3.37 -21.22
CA PRO A 295 -4.89 4.55 -21.83
C PRO A 295 -5.17 5.70 -20.84
N LEU A 296 -5.71 5.40 -19.65
CA LEU A 296 -5.95 6.41 -18.61
C LEU A 296 -4.66 7.06 -18.11
N LEU A 297 -3.57 6.28 -18.02
CA LEU A 297 -2.26 6.79 -17.65
C LEU A 297 -1.71 7.69 -18.75
N ALA A 298 -1.81 7.31 -20.02
CA ALA A 298 -1.41 8.15 -21.14
C ALA A 298 -2.15 9.50 -21.16
N VAL A 299 -3.46 9.51 -20.85
CA VAL A 299 -4.25 10.75 -20.67
C VAL A 299 -3.70 11.57 -19.49
N SER A 300 -3.65 11.01 -18.28
CA SER A 300 -3.24 11.76 -17.08
C SER A 300 -1.78 12.24 -17.13
N VAL A 301 -0.87 11.45 -17.72
CA VAL A 301 0.53 11.86 -17.98
C VAL A 301 0.57 13.02 -18.99
N THR A 302 -0.17 12.94 -20.10
CA THR A 302 -0.20 14.02 -21.10
C THR A 302 -0.71 15.34 -20.51
N PHE A 303 -1.83 15.31 -19.78
CA PHE A 303 -2.36 16.52 -19.14
C PHE A 303 -1.44 17.03 -18.03
N THR A 304 -0.85 16.19 -17.19
CA THR A 304 0.10 16.68 -16.16
C THR A 304 1.39 17.25 -16.78
N ILE A 305 1.89 16.69 -17.89
CA ILE A 305 3.02 17.22 -18.66
C ILE A 305 2.69 18.60 -19.23
N LEU A 306 1.55 18.75 -19.91
CA LEU A 306 1.12 20.04 -20.48
C LEU A 306 0.97 21.11 -19.37
N LEU A 307 0.27 20.76 -18.28
CA LEU A 307 0.15 21.66 -17.13
C LEU A 307 1.52 22.04 -16.56
N SER A 308 2.45 21.09 -16.46
CA SER A 308 3.82 21.32 -16.00
C SER A 308 4.57 22.30 -16.90
N LEU A 309 4.57 22.09 -18.21
CA LEU A 309 5.31 22.93 -19.16
C LEU A 309 4.78 24.36 -19.21
N PHE A 310 3.45 24.55 -19.15
CA PHE A 310 2.81 25.85 -19.30
C PHE A 310 2.56 26.62 -17.98
N THR A 311 2.78 26.01 -16.80
CA THR A 311 2.50 26.65 -15.49
C THR A 311 3.75 27.04 -14.70
N THR A 312 3.95 28.34 -14.48
CA THR A 312 5.02 28.88 -13.60
C THR A 312 4.62 29.04 -12.14
N SER A 313 3.33 28.95 -11.79
CA SER A 313 2.84 29.14 -10.42
C SER A 313 2.83 27.83 -9.63
N PRO A 314 3.60 27.70 -8.53
CA PRO A 314 3.55 26.51 -7.67
C PRO A 314 2.15 26.26 -7.08
N ALA A 315 1.38 27.33 -6.85
CA ALA A 315 0.03 27.27 -6.30
C ALA A 315 -1.01 26.69 -7.26
N ILE A 316 -0.70 26.61 -8.56
CA ILE A 316 -1.55 25.97 -9.57
C ILE A 316 -0.95 24.59 -9.90
N PHE A 317 0.36 24.54 -10.16
CA PHE A 317 1.04 23.31 -10.54
C PHE A 317 0.86 22.19 -9.50
N PHE A 318 1.20 22.45 -8.23
CA PHE A 318 1.25 21.37 -7.24
C PHE A 318 -0.13 20.81 -6.88
N PRO A 319 -1.14 21.62 -6.51
CA PRO A 319 -2.46 21.08 -6.12
C PRO A 319 -3.14 20.31 -7.25
N SER A 320 -3.01 20.77 -8.50
CA SER A 320 -3.65 20.14 -9.65
C SER A 320 -2.93 18.87 -10.12
N VAL A 321 -1.59 18.81 -10.00
CA VAL A 321 -0.86 17.55 -10.22
C VAL A 321 -1.16 16.55 -9.10
N PHE A 322 -1.21 16.99 -7.83
CA PHE A 322 -1.64 16.14 -6.72
C PHE A 322 -3.06 15.58 -6.94
N PHE A 323 -4.04 16.44 -7.26
CA PHE A 323 -5.41 16.01 -7.56
C PHE A 323 -5.47 14.98 -8.70
N GLY A 324 -4.86 15.32 -9.85
CA GLY A 324 -4.90 14.48 -11.04
C GLY A 324 -4.22 13.12 -10.87
N ILE A 325 -3.09 13.07 -10.15
CA ILE A 325 -2.40 11.81 -9.86
C ILE A 325 -3.14 11.03 -8.76
N PHE A 326 -3.66 11.68 -7.71
CA PHE A 326 -4.39 11.01 -6.64
C PHE A 326 -5.62 10.27 -7.17
N PHE A 327 -6.48 10.93 -7.96
CA PHE A 327 -7.65 10.27 -8.54
C PHE A 327 -7.28 9.28 -9.64
N HIS A 328 -6.16 9.46 -10.36
CA HIS A 328 -5.66 8.45 -11.28
C HIS A 328 -5.23 7.16 -10.55
N VAL A 329 -4.52 7.27 -9.41
CA VAL A 329 -4.16 6.10 -8.62
C VAL A 329 -5.40 5.45 -8.02
N ALA A 330 -6.19 6.21 -7.25
CA ALA A 330 -7.33 5.71 -6.48
C ALA A 330 -8.44 5.07 -7.34
N LEU A 331 -8.55 5.43 -8.63
CA LEU A 331 -9.63 4.98 -9.52
C LEU A 331 -9.15 4.14 -10.71
N ALA A 332 -7.86 4.13 -11.07
CA ALA A 332 -7.38 3.49 -12.31
C ALA A 332 -6.10 2.64 -12.18
N SER A 333 -4.97 3.19 -11.73
CA SER A 333 -3.69 2.44 -11.78
C SER A 333 -3.47 1.49 -10.60
N ASP A 334 -4.01 1.83 -9.44
CA ASP A 334 -3.91 1.08 -8.18
C ASP A 334 -5.10 1.40 -7.25
N PRO A 335 -6.35 1.06 -7.65
CA PRO A 335 -7.52 1.30 -6.82
C PRO A 335 -7.56 0.40 -5.57
N PRO A 336 -8.30 0.78 -4.51
CA PRO A 336 -8.54 -0.07 -3.34
C PRO A 336 -9.08 -1.47 -3.71
N ASN A 337 -8.80 -2.47 -2.86
CA ASN A 337 -9.09 -3.89 -3.07
C ASN A 337 -10.60 -4.26 -2.88
N LEU A 338 -11.49 -3.56 -3.60
CA LEU A 338 -12.95 -3.78 -3.60
C LEU A 338 -13.48 -4.20 -4.97
N THR A 339 -14.62 -4.88 -4.97
CA THR A 339 -15.32 -5.37 -6.18
C THR A 339 -16.36 -4.39 -6.72
N ASP A 340 -16.92 -3.53 -5.86
CA ASP A 340 -17.82 -2.43 -6.25
C ASP A 340 -17.05 -1.14 -6.53
N TYR A 341 -17.40 -0.52 -7.65
CA TYR A 341 -16.79 0.73 -8.12
C TYR A 341 -17.34 1.97 -7.39
N TYR A 342 -18.59 1.96 -6.90
CA TYR A 342 -19.14 3.07 -6.14
C TYR A 342 -18.48 3.18 -4.75
N ALA A 343 -18.22 2.05 -4.09
CA ALA A 343 -17.43 1.96 -2.87
C ALA A 343 -15.97 2.43 -3.08
N ILE A 344 -15.35 2.13 -4.24
CA ILE A 344 -14.03 2.67 -4.60
C ILE A 344 -14.07 4.21 -4.67
N VAL A 345 -15.07 4.81 -5.32
CA VAL A 345 -15.23 6.27 -5.39
C VAL A 345 -15.46 6.88 -4.00
N SER A 346 -16.31 6.26 -3.18
CA SER A 346 -16.57 6.69 -1.79
C SER A 346 -15.28 6.72 -0.95
N ILE A 347 -14.50 5.63 -0.99
CA ILE A 347 -13.20 5.53 -0.29
C ILE A 347 -12.18 6.54 -0.83
N ALA A 348 -12.12 6.76 -2.14
CA ALA A 348 -11.23 7.74 -2.74
C ALA A 348 -11.54 9.17 -2.24
N LEU A 349 -12.82 9.55 -2.18
CA LEU A 349 -13.25 10.85 -1.66
C LEU A 349 -12.96 11.00 -0.16
N GLY A 350 -13.26 9.97 0.65
CA GLY A 350 -12.99 9.98 2.09
C GLY A 350 -11.50 10.11 2.42
N ARG A 351 -10.62 9.51 1.61
CA ARG A 351 -9.15 9.62 1.73
C ARG A 351 -8.61 10.96 1.22
N PHE A 352 -9.25 11.57 0.22
CA PHE A 352 -8.76 12.78 -0.46
C PHE A 352 -8.67 14.01 0.44
N LEU A 353 -9.63 14.23 1.35
CA LEU A 353 -9.65 15.41 2.22
C LEU A 353 -8.45 15.45 3.20
N PRO A 354 -8.19 14.43 4.05
CA PRO A 354 -7.00 14.41 4.91
C PRO A 354 -5.69 14.38 4.09
N ALA A 355 -5.67 13.69 2.94
CA ALA A 355 -4.52 13.74 2.04
C ALA A 355 -4.20 15.16 1.55
N SER A 356 -5.25 15.94 1.22
CA SER A 356 -5.13 17.34 0.80
C SER A 356 -4.58 18.24 1.91
N PHE A 357 -4.93 17.98 3.18
CA PHE A 357 -4.35 18.71 4.32
C PHE A 357 -2.85 18.43 4.48
N CYS A 358 -2.45 17.15 4.43
CA CYS A 358 -1.02 16.77 4.44
C CYS A 358 -0.26 17.43 3.27
N MET A 359 -0.84 17.40 2.07
CA MET A 359 -0.22 18.00 0.88
C MET A 359 -0.24 19.53 0.88
N PHE A 360 -1.19 20.19 1.55
CA PHE A 360 -1.13 21.63 1.80
C PHE A 360 0.06 22.00 2.71
N ALA A 361 0.35 21.21 3.75
CA ALA A 361 1.53 21.42 4.59
C ALA A 361 2.84 21.19 3.81
N VAL A 362 2.94 20.09 3.06
CA VAL A 362 4.08 19.79 2.18
C VAL A 362 4.26 20.87 1.11
N TYR A 363 3.18 21.37 0.52
CA TYR A 363 3.19 22.52 -0.39
C TYR A 363 3.77 23.78 0.28
N LYS A 364 3.20 24.18 1.43
CA LYS A 364 3.52 25.43 2.13
C LYS A 364 4.99 25.49 2.56
N TYR A 365 5.54 24.39 3.06
CA TYR A 365 6.89 24.37 3.66
C TYR A 365 7.97 23.79 2.74
N CYS A 366 7.64 22.87 1.82
CA CYS A 366 8.62 22.16 0.99
C CYS A 366 8.54 22.57 -0.49
N VAL A 367 7.40 22.36 -1.14
CA VAL A 367 7.26 22.50 -2.61
C VAL A 367 7.30 23.95 -3.05
N LYS A 368 6.61 24.85 -2.34
CA LYS A 368 6.63 26.28 -2.65
C LYS A 368 8.06 26.84 -2.63
N ARG A 369 8.88 26.45 -1.64
CA ARG A 369 10.30 26.85 -1.58
C ARG A 369 11.10 26.32 -2.77
N GLN A 370 10.92 25.04 -3.12
CA GLN A 370 11.65 24.42 -4.22
C GLN A 370 11.24 24.96 -5.60
N GLN A 371 9.97 25.31 -5.82
CA GLN A 371 9.47 25.68 -7.15
C GLN A 371 9.27 27.20 -7.37
N GLN A 372 9.23 28.03 -6.32
CA GLN A 372 9.06 29.48 -6.50
C GLN A 372 10.26 30.07 -7.27
N GLY A 373 9.95 30.71 -8.41
CA GLY A 373 10.94 31.26 -9.34
C GLY A 373 11.66 30.23 -10.23
N LEU A 374 11.26 28.95 -10.22
CA LEU A 374 11.88 27.92 -11.06
C LEU A 374 11.56 28.17 -12.54
N ARG A 375 12.59 28.51 -13.32
CA ARG A 375 12.47 28.84 -14.75
C ARG A 375 12.58 27.64 -15.69
N ALA A 376 13.21 26.55 -15.25
CA ALA A 376 13.43 25.34 -16.04
C ALA A 376 12.17 24.44 -16.11
N GLN A 377 11.24 24.73 -17.02
CA GLN A 377 9.96 24.00 -17.08
C GLN A 377 10.12 22.53 -17.54
N ILE A 378 11.04 22.25 -18.46
CA ILE A 378 11.29 20.88 -18.94
C ILE A 378 11.98 20.08 -17.84
N GLU A 379 12.96 20.65 -17.13
CA GLU A 379 13.61 19.97 -16.00
C GLU A 379 12.65 19.70 -14.84
N LYS A 380 11.73 20.64 -14.53
CA LYS A 380 10.65 20.42 -13.56
C LYS A 380 9.75 19.26 -14.01
N THR A 381 9.43 19.18 -15.29
CA THR A 381 8.57 18.14 -15.88
C THR A 381 9.24 16.77 -15.83
N VAL A 382 10.52 16.66 -16.23
CA VAL A 382 11.25 15.39 -16.25
C VAL A 382 11.61 14.92 -14.83
N LEU A 383 12.15 15.80 -13.98
CA LEU A 383 12.64 15.41 -12.66
C LEU A 383 11.51 15.33 -11.63
N TRP A 384 10.76 16.41 -11.43
CA TRP A 384 9.76 16.47 -10.36
C TRP A 384 8.48 15.72 -10.73
N LEU A 385 7.89 16.01 -11.91
CA LEU A 385 6.66 15.31 -12.33
C LEU A 385 6.94 13.85 -12.74
N GLY A 386 8.04 13.58 -13.46
CA GLY A 386 8.47 12.21 -13.75
C GLY A 386 8.74 11.41 -12.48
N GLY A 387 9.46 11.98 -11.51
CA GLY A 387 9.63 11.38 -10.18
C GLY A 387 8.31 11.12 -9.45
N CYS A 388 7.36 12.05 -9.52
CA CYS A 388 6.03 11.91 -8.93
C CYS A 388 5.24 10.75 -9.55
N TRP A 389 5.27 10.60 -10.88
CA TRP A 389 4.67 9.43 -11.55
C TRP A 389 5.37 8.11 -11.18
N VAL A 390 6.70 8.11 -11.07
CA VAL A 390 7.47 6.92 -10.66
C VAL A 390 7.11 6.48 -9.22
N GLY A 391 6.90 7.42 -8.29
CA GLY A 391 6.43 7.11 -6.94
C GLY A 391 4.94 6.76 -6.85
N ALA A 392 4.08 7.38 -7.66
CA ALA A 392 2.64 7.13 -7.67
C ALA A 392 2.30 5.73 -8.25
N LEU A 393 3.14 5.25 -9.18
CA LEU A 393 3.10 3.92 -9.75
C LEU A 393 4.03 2.94 -9.01
N ASN A 394 4.15 3.07 -7.68
CA ASN A 394 4.97 2.21 -6.80
C ASN A 394 4.81 0.72 -7.14
N ASN A 395 3.55 0.31 -7.31
CA ASN A 395 3.10 -1.03 -7.70
C ASN A 395 3.50 -1.47 -9.12
N TYR A 396 4.24 -0.66 -9.89
CA TYR A 396 4.90 -1.06 -11.15
C TYR A 396 6.40 -0.67 -11.19
N THR A 397 6.90 0.06 -10.19
CA THR A 397 8.27 0.61 -10.16
C THR A 397 9.13 0.00 -9.05
N PHE A 398 8.82 0.29 -7.78
CA PHE A 398 9.59 -0.13 -6.62
C PHE A 398 9.16 -1.50 -6.07
N ASP A 399 7.89 -1.88 -6.20
CA ASP A 399 7.34 -3.21 -5.81
C ASP A 399 7.74 -4.33 -6.80
N LYS A 400 8.92 -4.20 -7.38
CA LYS A 400 9.64 -5.19 -8.19
C LYS A 400 11.06 -5.43 -7.68
N ILE A 401 11.51 -4.62 -6.71
CA ILE A 401 12.77 -4.84 -6.00
C ILE A 401 12.50 -6.00 -5.03
N PRO A 402 13.31 -7.09 -5.03
CA PRO A 402 13.02 -8.30 -4.27
C PRO A 402 13.30 -8.13 -2.77
N ILE A 403 12.53 -7.26 -2.11
CA ILE A 403 12.61 -6.96 -0.66
C ILE A 403 11.18 -6.72 -0.16
N GLU A 404 10.30 -7.71 -0.31
CA GLU A 404 8.89 -7.63 0.13
C GLU A 404 8.77 -7.41 1.65
N ARG A 405 9.70 -8.03 2.39
CA ARG A 405 9.80 -7.96 3.85
C ARG A 405 11.27 -8.01 4.26
N LEU A 406 11.62 -7.30 5.34
CA LEU A 406 12.98 -7.26 5.89
C LEU A 406 13.24 -8.35 6.95
N THR A 407 12.55 -9.50 6.89
CA THR A 407 12.78 -10.58 7.87
C THR A 407 14.01 -11.42 7.50
N PRO A 408 14.70 -12.05 8.49
CA PRO A 408 15.82 -12.96 8.22
C PRO A 408 15.44 -14.24 7.46
N HIS A 409 14.15 -14.57 7.37
CA HIS A 409 13.64 -15.66 6.53
C HIS A 409 13.52 -15.18 5.08
N ASP A 410 12.77 -14.10 4.85
CA ASP A 410 12.40 -13.66 3.51
C ASP A 410 13.64 -13.21 2.70
N ILE A 411 14.64 -12.59 3.37
CA ILE A 411 15.93 -12.22 2.77
C ILE A 411 16.75 -13.44 2.30
N LYS A 412 16.53 -14.64 2.88
CA LYS A 412 17.16 -15.89 2.45
C LYS A 412 16.35 -16.61 1.38
N SER A 413 15.03 -16.59 1.52
CA SER A 413 14.11 -17.36 0.68
C SER A 413 13.73 -16.65 -0.64
N GLN A 414 13.82 -15.31 -0.70
CA GLN A 414 13.51 -14.53 -1.90
C GLN A 414 14.76 -14.37 -2.82
N PRO A 415 14.72 -14.84 -4.08
CA PRO A 415 15.86 -14.75 -4.99
C PRO A 415 16.29 -13.29 -5.26
N GLY A 416 17.57 -13.00 -5.03
CA GLY A 416 18.16 -11.67 -5.30
C GLY A 416 17.96 -10.62 -4.20
N ALA A 417 17.36 -10.96 -3.06
CA ALA A 417 17.08 -9.99 -1.99
C ALA A 417 18.35 -9.33 -1.39
N VAL A 418 19.39 -10.14 -1.10
CA VAL A 418 20.65 -9.65 -0.51
C VAL A 418 21.34 -8.56 -1.37
N PRO A 419 21.64 -8.75 -2.67
CA PRO A 419 22.26 -7.70 -3.47
C PRO A 419 21.34 -6.49 -3.68
N ALA A 420 20.02 -6.69 -3.79
CA ALA A 420 19.06 -5.58 -3.88
C ALA A 420 19.10 -4.70 -2.61
N LEU A 421 19.10 -5.31 -1.43
CA LEU A 421 19.16 -4.62 -0.14
C LEU A 421 20.43 -3.78 0.00
N ILE A 422 21.60 -4.32 -0.38
CA ILE A 422 22.88 -3.61 -0.36
C ILE A 422 22.82 -2.37 -1.28
N ILE A 423 22.32 -2.52 -2.51
CA ILE A 423 22.20 -1.42 -3.47
C ILE A 423 21.25 -0.34 -2.93
N VAL A 424 20.10 -0.71 -2.36
CA VAL A 424 19.13 0.24 -1.80
C VAL A 424 19.72 1.01 -0.61
N VAL A 425 20.36 0.32 0.34
CA VAL A 425 20.97 0.95 1.53
C VAL A 425 22.08 1.93 1.15
N LEU A 426 23.02 1.53 0.28
CA LEU A 426 24.11 2.41 -0.19
C LEU A 426 23.57 3.61 -0.97
N SER A 427 22.51 3.42 -1.77
CA SER A 427 21.85 4.48 -2.51
C SER A 427 21.18 5.50 -1.58
N LEU A 428 20.40 5.02 -0.61
CA LEU A 428 19.71 5.88 0.38
C LEU A 428 20.72 6.63 1.26
N PHE A 429 21.81 5.99 1.69
CA PHE A 429 22.89 6.64 2.44
C PHE A 429 23.55 7.77 1.63
N SER A 430 23.87 7.50 0.36
CA SER A 430 24.47 8.49 -0.55
C SER A 430 23.54 9.68 -0.81
N ILE A 431 22.23 9.42 -0.97
CA ILE A 431 21.20 10.43 -1.10
C ILE A 431 21.10 11.27 0.18
N ALA A 432 21.05 10.64 1.35
CA ALA A 432 20.96 11.33 2.64
C ALA A 432 22.16 12.25 2.88
N LEU A 433 23.39 11.79 2.60
CA LEU A 433 24.60 12.58 2.70
C LEU A 433 24.59 13.78 1.74
N GLY A 434 24.18 13.56 0.48
CA GLY A 434 24.05 14.61 -0.53
C GLY A 434 22.99 15.67 -0.18
N GLN A 435 21.84 15.25 0.36
CA GLN A 435 20.79 16.16 0.83
C GLN A 435 21.24 16.93 2.08
N ALA A 436 21.87 16.27 3.06
CA ALA A 436 22.42 16.92 4.25
C ALA A 436 23.49 17.98 3.89
N TYR A 437 24.37 17.68 2.94
CA TYR A 437 25.33 18.64 2.39
C TYR A 437 24.61 19.81 1.69
N ALA A 438 23.59 19.55 0.88
CA ALA A 438 22.82 20.61 0.22
C ALA A 438 22.10 21.54 1.22
N ILE A 439 21.49 20.98 2.28
CA ILE A 439 20.87 21.73 3.39
C ILE A 439 21.91 22.57 4.16
N ARG A 440 23.10 22.00 4.38
CA ARG A 440 24.25 22.68 5.02
C ARG A 440 24.73 23.88 4.20
N VAL A 441 24.80 23.77 2.87
CA VAL A 441 25.22 24.87 1.97
C VAL A 441 24.23 26.05 2.05
N GLU A 442 22.94 25.80 2.28
CA GLU A 442 21.95 26.86 2.56
C GLU A 442 21.96 27.37 4.02
N GLY A 443 22.88 26.91 4.88
CA GLY A 443 22.97 27.30 6.29
C GLY A 443 21.80 26.81 7.17
N ARG A 444 20.99 25.85 6.69
CA ARG A 444 19.76 25.41 7.37
C ARG A 444 19.91 24.15 8.23
N LEU A 445 21.06 23.47 8.16
CA LEU A 445 21.25 22.14 8.77
C LEU A 445 20.91 22.06 10.27
N PRO A 446 21.24 23.03 11.15
CA PRO A 446 20.85 22.96 12.56
C PRO A 446 19.32 22.81 12.78
N ARG A 447 18.52 23.52 11.97
CA ARG A 447 17.05 23.46 12.08
C ARG A 447 16.49 22.14 11.57
N TYR A 448 17.10 21.56 10.54
CA TYR A 448 16.73 20.24 10.04
C TYR A 448 17.15 19.11 10.98
N LEU A 449 18.33 19.20 11.61
CA LEU A 449 18.74 18.25 12.64
C LEU A 449 17.79 18.27 13.85
N ALA A 450 17.24 19.43 14.22
CA ALA A 450 16.19 19.50 15.24
C ALA A 450 14.88 18.82 14.78
N VAL A 451 14.40 19.08 13.56
CA VAL A 451 13.17 18.43 13.02
C VAL A 451 13.33 16.92 12.87
N TYR A 452 14.45 16.45 12.30
CA TYR A 452 14.74 15.02 12.19
C TYR A 452 15.03 14.37 13.55
N GLY A 453 15.61 15.11 14.49
CA GLY A 453 15.76 14.67 15.89
C GLY A 453 14.40 14.44 16.57
N ILE A 454 13.42 15.33 16.36
CA ILE A 454 12.04 15.13 16.83
C ILE A 454 11.43 13.89 16.17
N PHE A 455 11.54 13.74 14.84
CA PHE A 455 11.01 12.55 14.14
C PHE A 455 11.62 11.24 14.67
N VAL A 456 12.94 11.19 14.87
CA VAL A 456 13.64 10.03 15.43
C VAL A 456 13.22 9.78 16.89
N ALA A 457 13.12 10.82 17.71
CA ALA A 457 12.64 10.69 19.09
C ALA A 457 11.20 10.15 19.15
N THR A 458 10.29 10.66 18.32
CA THR A 458 8.92 10.12 18.20
C THR A 458 8.93 8.64 17.79
N ILE A 459 9.70 8.26 16.77
CA ILE A 459 9.80 6.87 16.33
C ILE A 459 10.37 5.96 17.44
N LEU A 460 11.41 6.39 18.16
CA LEU A 460 11.97 5.63 19.28
C LEU A 460 10.98 5.48 20.43
N SER A 461 10.20 6.51 20.74
CA SER A 461 9.11 6.43 21.73
C SER A 461 7.99 5.46 21.30
N LEU A 462 7.70 5.36 19.99
CA LEU A 462 6.76 4.37 19.46
C LEU A 462 7.33 2.94 19.51
N VAL A 463 8.62 2.75 19.21
CA VAL A 463 9.32 1.46 19.36
C VAL A 463 9.34 0.97 20.82
N ALA A 464 9.33 1.89 21.80
CA ALA A 464 9.32 1.56 23.22
C ALA A 464 7.95 1.07 23.75
N ILE A 465 6.88 1.08 22.95
CA ILE A 465 5.54 0.64 23.39
C ILE A 465 5.47 -0.90 23.35
N PRO A 466 5.21 -1.57 24.49
CA PRO A 466 5.23 -3.03 24.56
C PRO A 466 4.09 -3.66 23.76
N LYS A 467 4.33 -4.85 23.20
CA LYS A 467 3.42 -5.62 22.35
C LYS A 467 3.00 -4.94 21.02
N MET A 468 3.60 -3.81 20.66
CA MET A 468 3.39 -3.15 19.36
C MET A 468 4.69 -3.16 18.54
N HIS A 469 4.55 -3.10 17.23
CA HIS A 469 5.67 -3.05 16.29
C HIS A 469 5.53 -1.86 15.33
N VAL A 470 6.63 -1.16 15.06
CA VAL A 470 6.65 -0.02 14.13
C VAL A 470 6.69 -0.50 12.68
N ARG A 471 5.67 -0.12 11.89
CA ARG A 471 5.60 -0.34 10.44
C ARG A 471 5.60 1.00 9.70
N ILE A 472 6.73 1.35 9.11
CA ILE A 472 6.87 2.59 8.33
C ILE A 472 6.41 2.34 6.89
N HIS A 473 5.11 2.49 6.65
CA HIS A 473 4.54 2.54 5.30
C HIS A 473 5.21 3.61 4.43
N HIS A 474 5.27 3.36 3.12
CA HIS A 474 5.94 4.25 2.14
C HIS A 474 5.38 5.67 2.11
N TYR A 475 4.10 5.88 2.43
CA TYR A 475 3.55 7.22 2.57
C TYR A 475 4.09 7.98 3.79
N ILE A 476 4.35 7.28 4.91
CA ILE A 476 4.94 7.84 6.13
C ILE A 476 6.39 8.23 5.83
N LEU A 477 7.14 7.34 5.17
CA LEU A 477 8.49 7.63 4.67
C LEU A 477 8.50 8.83 3.71
N GLY A 478 7.49 8.95 2.84
CA GLY A 478 7.22 10.14 2.02
C GLY A 478 7.14 11.42 2.84
N LEU A 479 6.27 11.46 3.85
CA LEU A 479 6.09 12.62 4.74
C LEU A 479 7.33 12.96 5.58
N LEU A 480 8.04 11.96 6.09
CA LEU A 480 9.24 12.15 6.91
C LEU A 480 10.42 12.69 6.08
N LEU A 481 10.62 12.21 4.85
CA LEU A 481 11.77 12.58 4.03
C LEU A 481 11.55 13.82 3.16
N VAL A 482 10.30 14.17 2.81
CA VAL A 482 10.03 15.30 1.90
C VAL A 482 10.56 16.68 2.40
N PRO A 483 10.59 17.01 3.71
CA PRO A 483 11.20 18.26 4.18
C PRO A 483 12.67 18.40 3.80
N GLY A 484 13.43 17.30 3.83
CA GLY A 484 14.84 17.24 3.45
C GLY A 484 15.10 17.59 1.99
N THR A 485 14.07 17.53 1.13
CA THR A 485 14.18 17.82 -0.31
C THR A 485 13.87 19.28 -0.68
N ALA A 486 13.64 20.18 0.27
CA ALA A 486 13.14 21.53 -0.01
C ALA A 486 14.13 22.53 -0.70
N MET A 487 15.25 22.06 -1.27
CA MET A 487 16.21 22.88 -2.02
C MET A 487 15.84 22.94 -3.50
N GLN A 488 16.09 24.08 -4.15
CA GLN A 488 15.94 24.24 -5.61
C GLN A 488 17.24 23.77 -6.30
N ASN A 489 17.51 22.46 -6.27
CA ASN A 489 18.55 21.77 -7.04
C ASN A 489 18.02 20.46 -7.66
N ARG A 490 18.74 19.92 -8.67
CA ARG A 490 18.25 18.84 -9.55
C ARG A 490 17.95 17.51 -8.83
N PRO A 491 18.83 16.94 -7.97
CA PRO A 491 18.49 15.74 -7.21
C PRO A 491 17.27 15.96 -6.30
N SER A 492 17.18 17.12 -5.66
CA SER A 492 16.07 17.43 -4.75
C SER A 492 14.73 17.56 -5.47
N LEU A 493 14.69 17.98 -6.74
CA LEU A 493 13.46 17.94 -7.55
C LEU A 493 12.97 16.50 -7.74
N LEU A 494 13.88 15.60 -8.12
CA LEU A 494 13.56 14.19 -8.36
C LEU A 494 13.09 13.50 -7.09
N PHE A 495 13.81 13.65 -5.98
CA PHE A 495 13.46 13.03 -4.71
C PHE A 495 12.16 13.61 -4.13
N GLN A 496 11.92 14.93 -4.26
CA GLN A 496 10.64 15.51 -3.84
C GLN A 496 9.47 14.93 -4.66
N GLY A 497 9.64 14.79 -5.97
CA GLY A 497 8.67 14.12 -6.84
C GLY A 497 8.38 12.71 -6.33
N ILE A 498 9.39 11.85 -6.23
CA ILE A 498 9.25 10.45 -5.81
C ILE A 498 8.54 10.35 -4.44
N LEU A 499 8.93 11.13 -3.44
CA LEU A 499 8.35 11.08 -2.10
C LEU A 499 6.88 11.54 -2.05
N VAL A 500 6.50 12.54 -2.88
CA VAL A 500 5.09 12.92 -3.06
C VAL A 500 4.32 11.82 -3.80
N GLY A 501 4.93 11.19 -4.81
CA GLY A 501 4.35 10.04 -5.51
C GLY A 501 4.07 8.86 -4.57
N LEU A 502 5.05 8.47 -3.74
CA LEU A 502 4.91 7.40 -2.75
C LEU A 502 3.81 7.72 -1.72
N PHE A 503 3.70 8.99 -1.29
CA PHE A 503 2.59 9.43 -0.46
C PHE A 503 1.24 9.26 -1.16
N ILE A 504 1.14 9.67 -2.42
CA ILE A 504 -0.10 9.51 -3.21
C ILE A 504 -0.45 8.04 -3.36
N ASN A 505 0.50 7.16 -3.71
CA ASN A 505 0.25 5.73 -3.84
C ASN A 505 -0.28 5.14 -2.53
N GLY A 506 0.46 5.30 -1.43
CA GLY A 506 0.09 4.71 -0.15
C GLY A 506 -1.29 5.17 0.35
N ILE A 507 -1.56 6.48 0.34
CA ILE A 507 -2.86 6.98 0.81
C ILE A 507 -4.00 6.64 -0.16
N ALA A 508 -3.82 6.74 -1.49
CA ALA A 508 -4.87 6.40 -2.44
C ALA A 508 -5.26 4.91 -2.34
N ARG A 509 -4.26 4.02 -2.36
CA ARG A 509 -4.45 2.57 -2.41
C ARG A 509 -4.78 1.94 -1.05
N TRP A 510 -4.09 2.32 0.02
CA TRP A 510 -4.19 1.70 1.35
C TRP A 510 -4.87 2.61 2.38
N GLY A 511 -4.64 3.92 2.32
CA GLY A 511 -5.17 4.90 3.27
C GLY A 511 -4.19 5.25 4.37
N PHE A 512 -4.70 5.84 5.45
CA PHE A 512 -3.91 6.22 6.63
C PHE A 512 -3.82 5.04 7.61
N ASP A 513 -3.01 4.04 7.25
CA ASP A 513 -2.69 2.89 8.11
C ASP A 513 -1.83 3.31 9.32
N SER A 514 -1.83 2.53 10.39
CA SER A 514 -1.10 2.85 11.61
C SER A 514 0.43 2.81 11.42
N ILE A 515 1.13 3.64 12.20
CA ILE A 515 2.58 3.56 12.39
C ILE A 515 2.93 2.39 13.32
N LEU A 516 2.02 2.04 14.23
CA LEU A 516 2.13 0.92 15.17
C LEU A 516 1.06 -0.12 14.88
N GLN A 517 1.47 -1.32 14.52
CA GLN A 517 0.60 -2.48 14.34
C GLN A 517 0.91 -3.55 15.39
N THR A 518 -0.09 -4.35 15.69
CA THR A 518 0.04 -5.56 16.51
C THR A 518 0.86 -6.63 15.78
N PRO A 519 1.38 -7.65 16.49
CA PRO A 519 2.06 -8.79 15.85
C PRO A 519 1.17 -9.51 14.84
N ASP A 520 -0.13 -9.56 15.09
CA ASP A 520 -1.10 -10.30 14.29
C ASP A 520 -1.48 -9.54 12.99
N GLU A 521 -1.66 -8.22 13.06
CA GLU A 521 -1.81 -7.35 11.86
C GLU A 521 -0.58 -7.36 10.94
N LEU A 522 0.62 -7.53 11.51
CA LEU A 522 1.86 -7.66 10.73
C LEU A 522 2.01 -9.01 10.05
N ARG A 523 1.60 -10.08 10.74
CA ARG A 523 1.70 -11.46 10.25
C ARG A 523 0.64 -11.77 9.19
N GLY A 524 -0.58 -11.29 9.39
CA GLY A 524 -1.74 -11.60 8.56
C GLY A 524 -2.01 -13.11 8.53
N ASP A 525 -2.07 -13.66 7.32
CA ASP A 525 -2.28 -15.08 7.00
C ASP A 525 -1.01 -15.96 7.14
N GLY A 526 0.14 -15.39 7.52
CA GLY A 526 1.38 -16.16 7.73
C GLY A 526 1.40 -17.04 8.99
N GLN A 527 2.38 -17.95 9.04
CA GLN A 527 2.60 -18.91 10.15
C GLN A 527 2.74 -18.20 11.52
N LEU A 528 2.02 -18.69 12.52
CA LEU A 528 1.86 -18.07 13.84
C LEU A 528 3.10 -18.22 14.73
N GLY A 529 3.81 -19.35 14.61
CA GLY A 529 4.87 -19.78 15.52
C GLY A 529 4.34 -20.54 16.74
N THR A 530 3.19 -21.21 16.58
CA THR A 530 2.47 -21.92 17.65
C THR A 530 2.99 -23.34 17.89
N TYR A 531 2.56 -23.95 18.99
CA TYR A 531 2.88 -25.34 19.30
C TYR A 531 2.13 -26.29 18.33
N LEU A 532 2.79 -27.35 17.89
CA LEU A 532 2.27 -28.28 16.88
C LEU A 532 1.87 -29.62 17.51
N PRO A 533 0.75 -30.25 17.09
CA PRO A 533 0.38 -31.57 17.58
C PRO A 533 1.43 -32.65 17.30
N SER A 534 1.81 -33.38 18.35
CA SER A 534 2.51 -34.65 18.22
C SER A 534 1.46 -35.75 18.09
N ILE A 535 1.43 -36.43 16.95
CA ILE A 535 0.42 -37.46 16.64
C ILE A 535 1.09 -38.84 16.70
N ILE A 536 0.42 -39.78 17.36
CA ILE A 536 0.86 -41.19 17.50
C ILE A 536 0.79 -41.87 16.12
N PRO A 537 1.67 -42.82 15.77
CA PRO A 537 1.57 -43.58 14.52
C PRO A 537 0.16 -44.17 14.33
N PRO A 538 -0.53 -43.90 13.21
CA PRO A 538 -1.95 -44.18 13.07
C PRO A 538 -2.24 -45.68 12.90
N ILE A 539 -3.41 -46.09 13.38
CA ILE A 539 -3.95 -47.44 13.17
C ILE A 539 -4.61 -47.47 11.79
N ILE A 540 -4.16 -48.36 10.91
CA ILE A 540 -4.62 -48.44 9.52
C ILE A 540 -5.24 -49.80 9.24
N HIS A 541 -6.47 -49.79 8.73
CA HIS A 541 -7.15 -50.97 8.19
C HIS A 541 -7.38 -50.76 6.69
N ASN A 542 -6.43 -51.18 5.86
CA ASN A 542 -6.49 -50.97 4.40
C ASN A 542 -7.56 -51.81 3.69
N ASN A 543 -8.02 -52.90 4.32
CA ASN A 543 -9.17 -53.72 3.89
C ASN A 543 -9.13 -54.32 2.48
N PHE A 544 -7.97 -54.38 1.80
CA PHE A 544 -7.83 -54.76 0.38
C PHE A 544 -8.56 -56.05 -0.06
N ASP A 545 -8.62 -57.08 0.78
CA ASP A 545 -9.27 -58.37 0.48
C ASP A 545 -10.78 -58.40 0.80
N LEU A 546 -11.35 -57.29 1.25
CA LEU A 546 -12.75 -57.11 1.61
C LEU A 546 -13.36 -56.01 0.74
N ASN A 547 -14.64 -56.12 0.39
CA ASN A 547 -15.37 -55.04 -0.30
C ASN A 547 -15.76 -53.89 0.66
N LEU A 548 -14.80 -53.45 1.48
CA LEU A 548 -14.90 -52.40 2.48
C LEU A 548 -13.78 -51.39 2.22
N LYS A 549 -14.12 -50.11 2.23
CA LYS A 549 -13.11 -49.06 2.08
C LYS A 549 -12.09 -49.11 3.21
N GLY A 550 -10.84 -48.76 2.89
CA GLY A 550 -9.80 -48.61 3.90
C GLY A 550 -10.14 -47.50 4.90
N ASN A 551 -9.66 -47.61 6.14
CA ASN A 551 -9.73 -46.54 7.12
C ASN A 551 -8.39 -46.32 7.85
N ILE A 552 -8.27 -45.14 8.44
CA ILE A 552 -7.10 -44.68 9.19
C ILE A 552 -7.58 -43.93 10.45
N THR A 553 -7.12 -44.37 11.61
CA THR A 553 -7.44 -43.76 12.91
C THR A 553 -6.20 -43.08 13.48
N PHE A 554 -6.35 -41.79 13.80
CA PHE A 554 -5.38 -41.00 14.54
C PHE A 554 -5.82 -40.86 15.99
N GLU A 555 -4.88 -41.02 16.92
CA GLU A 555 -5.10 -40.93 18.37
C GLU A 555 -4.12 -39.88 18.96
N TRP A 556 -4.56 -39.19 20.01
CA TRP A 556 -3.78 -38.16 20.70
C TRP A 556 -4.00 -38.19 22.21
N GLU A 557 -2.98 -37.79 22.96
CA GLU A 557 -3.04 -37.70 24.41
C GLU A 557 -3.86 -36.47 24.88
N LEU A 558 -4.59 -36.63 25.98
CA LEU A 558 -5.29 -35.56 26.70
C LEU A 558 -4.77 -35.49 28.15
N PRO A 559 -4.77 -34.32 28.82
CA PRO A 559 -5.27 -33.03 28.36
C PRO A 559 -4.34 -32.38 27.31
N PHE A 560 -4.86 -31.43 26.54
CA PHE A 560 -4.06 -30.69 25.57
C PHE A 560 -3.02 -29.77 26.25
N PRO A 561 -1.94 -29.37 25.54
CA PRO A 561 -0.96 -28.45 26.08
C PRO A 561 -1.60 -27.13 26.51
N LYS A 562 -1.12 -26.57 27.62
CA LYS A 562 -1.67 -25.36 28.25
C LYS A 562 -1.92 -24.24 27.22
N TYR A 563 -3.10 -23.63 27.30
CA TYR A 563 -3.64 -22.61 26.36
C TYR A 563 -4.17 -23.17 25.02
N TYR A 564 -4.34 -24.48 24.89
CA TYR A 564 -5.13 -25.10 23.83
C TYR A 564 -6.28 -25.91 24.44
N ASP A 565 -7.41 -25.97 23.74
CA ASP A 565 -8.65 -26.64 24.17
C ASP A 565 -9.25 -27.56 23.09
N GLY A 566 -8.62 -27.65 21.91
CA GLY A 566 -9.10 -28.48 20.81
C GLY A 566 -8.05 -28.84 19.75
N LEU A 567 -8.51 -29.60 18.76
CA LEU A 567 -7.73 -30.09 17.63
C LEU A 567 -8.54 -29.96 16.33
N SER A 568 -7.89 -29.47 15.28
CA SER A 568 -8.39 -29.42 13.90
C SER A 568 -7.52 -30.29 13.00
N ILE A 569 -8.16 -31.03 12.09
CA ILE A 569 -7.48 -31.91 11.13
C ILE A 569 -7.94 -31.59 9.71
N LEU A 570 -6.97 -31.28 8.85
CA LEU A 570 -7.19 -31.20 7.40
C LEU A 570 -6.97 -32.57 6.76
N VAL A 571 -7.81 -32.93 5.80
CA VAL A 571 -7.55 -33.98 4.82
C VAL A 571 -7.60 -33.34 3.43
N ASN A 572 -6.53 -33.48 2.64
CA ASN A 572 -6.38 -32.85 1.33
C ASN A 572 -6.62 -31.32 1.34
N ASP A 573 -6.05 -30.64 2.33
CA ASP A 573 -6.16 -29.19 2.55
C ASP A 573 -7.62 -28.71 2.85
N VAL A 574 -8.50 -29.61 3.32
CA VAL A 574 -9.88 -29.32 3.76
C VAL A 574 -10.13 -29.75 5.21
N GLU A 575 -10.74 -28.90 6.04
CA GLU A 575 -11.09 -29.23 7.42
C GLU A 575 -12.16 -30.35 7.48
N ARG A 576 -11.78 -31.52 8.00
CA ARG A 576 -12.64 -32.71 8.17
C ARG A 576 -12.95 -33.04 9.62
N TYR A 577 -12.08 -32.62 10.55
CA TYR A 577 -12.30 -32.75 11.98
C TYR A 577 -12.09 -31.41 12.67
N ARG A 578 -12.97 -31.14 13.63
CA ARG A 578 -12.82 -30.11 14.66
C ARG A 578 -13.40 -30.69 15.94
N GLY A 579 -12.58 -30.83 16.98
CA GLY A 579 -13.00 -31.35 18.28
C GLY A 579 -12.34 -30.62 19.44
N TYR A 580 -12.97 -30.63 20.60
CA TYR A 580 -12.53 -29.96 21.81
C TYR A 580 -12.43 -30.96 22.97
N GLU A 581 -11.61 -30.66 23.98
CA GLU A 581 -11.30 -31.56 25.11
C GLU A 581 -12.56 -31.91 25.93
N ASP A 582 -13.51 -30.98 26.06
CA ASP A 582 -14.80 -31.17 26.74
C ASP A 582 -15.68 -32.27 26.10
N ASN A 583 -15.48 -32.57 24.82
CA ASN A 583 -16.17 -33.65 24.10
C ASN A 583 -15.60 -35.03 24.43
N HIS A 584 -14.48 -35.12 25.19
CA HIS A 584 -13.82 -36.35 25.58
C HIS A 584 -13.49 -37.27 24.39
N LYS A 585 -13.04 -36.67 23.27
CA LYS A 585 -12.59 -37.39 22.06
C LYS A 585 -11.07 -37.31 21.94
N ASP A 586 -10.45 -38.47 22.08
CA ASP A 586 -9.02 -38.78 21.95
C ASP A 586 -8.63 -39.22 20.53
N SER A 587 -9.62 -39.43 19.64
CA SER A 587 -9.45 -40.17 18.40
C SER A 587 -10.30 -39.64 17.23
N PHE A 588 -9.76 -39.80 16.02
CA PHE A 588 -10.45 -39.52 14.75
C PHE A 588 -10.16 -40.61 13.71
N THR A 589 -11.20 -41.35 13.33
CA THR A 589 -11.16 -42.29 12.20
C THR A 589 -11.64 -41.61 10.92
N TRP A 590 -10.79 -41.60 9.91
CA TRP A 590 -11.15 -41.24 8.54
C TRP A 590 -11.33 -42.50 7.68
N VAL A 591 -12.37 -42.53 6.86
CA VAL A 591 -12.61 -43.59 5.86
C VAL A 591 -12.21 -43.06 4.49
N ARG A 592 -11.42 -43.82 3.74
CA ARG A 592 -10.84 -43.39 2.46
C ARG A 592 -11.93 -42.91 1.48
N HIS A 593 -11.72 -41.75 0.88
CA HIS A 593 -12.72 -41.14 0.00
C HIS A 593 -12.64 -41.66 -1.43
N GLN A 594 -11.42 -41.81 -1.98
CA GLN A 594 -11.17 -42.44 -3.28
C GLN A 594 -9.98 -43.40 -3.15
N ASP A 595 -10.17 -44.66 -3.52
CA ASP A 595 -9.25 -45.73 -3.11
C ASP A 595 -7.87 -45.61 -3.78
N ASP A 596 -7.84 -45.28 -5.08
CA ASP A 596 -6.63 -45.12 -5.90
C ASP A 596 -5.83 -43.81 -5.71
N LEU A 597 -6.12 -42.99 -4.69
CA LEU A 597 -5.48 -41.68 -4.46
C LEU A 597 -4.79 -41.61 -3.09
N PRO A 598 -3.70 -40.83 -2.93
CA PRO A 598 -3.12 -40.60 -1.61
C PRO A 598 -3.96 -39.56 -0.85
N GLU A 599 -3.96 -39.63 0.47
CA GLU A 599 -4.64 -38.65 1.33
C GLU A 599 -3.62 -37.94 2.23
N TYR A 600 -3.68 -36.61 2.25
CA TYR A 600 -2.72 -35.76 2.97
C TYR A 600 -3.34 -35.20 4.25
N PHE A 601 -2.72 -35.50 5.39
CA PHE A 601 -3.24 -35.19 6.73
C PHE A 601 -2.38 -34.13 7.41
N ARG A 602 -3.02 -33.10 7.99
CA ARG A 602 -2.35 -32.01 8.72
C ARG A 602 -3.10 -31.69 10.00
N PHE A 603 -2.38 -31.44 11.09
CA PHE A 603 -2.94 -31.30 12.44
C PHE A 603 -2.59 -29.94 13.03
N ALA A 604 -3.55 -29.27 13.68
CA ALA A 604 -3.35 -28.01 14.40
C ALA A 604 -4.11 -28.05 15.73
N TYR A 605 -3.50 -27.57 16.81
CA TYR A 605 -4.24 -27.28 18.04
C TYR A 605 -5.18 -26.09 17.86
N MET A 606 -6.16 -25.96 18.75
CA MET A 606 -7.12 -24.85 18.78
C MET A 606 -7.18 -24.19 20.16
N ASN A 607 -7.59 -22.92 20.16
CA ASN A 607 -7.93 -22.14 21.34
C ASN A 607 -9.27 -21.43 21.04
N GLY A 608 -10.35 -21.97 21.60
CA GLY A 608 -11.71 -21.65 21.19
C GLY A 608 -11.87 -21.77 19.67
N ASN A 609 -12.48 -20.76 19.04
CA ASN A 609 -12.72 -20.76 17.60
C ASN A 609 -11.47 -20.54 16.72
N SER A 610 -10.29 -20.30 17.31
CA SER A 610 -9.04 -20.00 16.59
C SER A 610 -8.14 -21.22 16.47
N ARG A 611 -7.67 -21.54 15.26
CA ARG A 611 -6.62 -22.55 15.04
C ARG A 611 -5.21 -22.01 15.33
N GLY A 612 -4.30 -22.92 15.69
CA GLY A 612 -2.87 -22.74 15.56
C GLY A 612 -2.37 -23.05 14.14
N ASP A 613 -1.05 -23.19 14.01
CA ASP A 613 -0.37 -23.64 12.80
C ASP A 613 -0.66 -25.11 12.52
N TYR A 614 -0.71 -25.45 11.23
CA TYR A 614 -0.75 -26.84 10.82
C TYR A 614 0.64 -27.44 10.78
N THR A 615 0.75 -28.71 11.14
CA THR A 615 1.92 -29.53 10.78
C THR A 615 2.09 -29.59 9.27
N LYS A 616 3.30 -29.92 8.82
CA LYS A 616 3.48 -30.44 7.45
C LYS A 616 2.63 -31.71 7.24
N ALA A 617 2.39 -32.06 5.98
CA ALA A 617 1.51 -33.18 5.65
C ALA A 617 2.15 -34.53 6.01
N GLY A 618 1.42 -35.36 6.73
CA GLY A 618 1.59 -36.81 6.65
C GLY A 618 0.83 -37.33 5.43
N LYS A 619 1.28 -38.45 4.85
CA LYS A 619 0.73 -39.01 3.61
C LYS A 619 0.30 -40.45 3.82
N TRP A 620 -0.98 -40.74 3.65
CA TRP A 620 -1.49 -42.10 3.50
C TRP A 620 -1.46 -42.43 2.00
N GLY A 621 -0.63 -43.40 1.61
CA GLY A 621 -0.32 -43.68 0.21
C GLY A 621 -1.38 -44.50 -0.53
N LYS A 622 -1.21 -44.64 -1.85
CA LYS A 622 -2.05 -45.51 -2.70
C LYS A 622 -1.85 -47.01 -2.38
N ASP A 623 -0.66 -47.34 -1.90
CA ASP A 623 -0.25 -48.63 -1.33
C ASP A 623 -0.79 -48.88 0.09
N GLY A 624 -1.53 -47.92 0.66
CA GLY A 624 -2.04 -47.98 2.03
C GLY A 624 -0.97 -47.77 3.11
N GLY A 625 0.27 -47.41 2.75
CA GLY A 625 1.34 -47.09 3.69
C GLY A 625 1.20 -45.69 4.31
N TRP A 626 1.81 -45.47 5.47
CA TRP A 626 1.86 -44.15 6.11
C TRP A 626 3.26 -43.55 6.09
N THR A 627 3.36 -42.31 5.61
CA THR A 627 4.54 -41.47 5.75
C THR A 627 4.26 -40.37 6.76
N THR A 628 4.95 -40.42 7.91
CA THR A 628 4.88 -39.40 8.98
C THR A 628 5.25 -38.01 8.47
N MET A 629 4.62 -36.97 9.00
CA MET A 629 4.89 -35.59 8.59
C MET A 629 6.33 -35.15 8.88
N PRO A 630 6.95 -34.37 7.98
CA PRO A 630 8.19 -33.65 8.28
C PRO A 630 8.02 -32.64 9.42
N SER A 631 9.11 -32.32 10.11
CA SER A 631 9.09 -31.35 11.22
C SER A 631 8.80 -29.91 10.76
N GLY A 632 8.07 -29.17 11.60
CA GLY A 632 7.78 -27.74 11.43
C GLY A 632 6.33 -27.46 10.96
N PRO A 633 5.95 -26.17 10.93
CA PRO A 633 4.63 -25.74 10.48
C PRO A 633 4.52 -25.74 8.95
N SER A 634 3.30 -25.52 8.45
CA SER A 634 2.98 -25.15 7.06
C SER A 634 1.98 -24.00 7.00
#